data_AF-A0ABD5XK42-F1
#
_entry.id   AF-A0ABD5XK42-F1
#
_cell.length_a   1.000
_cell.length_b   1.000
_cell.length_c   1.000
_cell.angle_alpha   90.00
_cell.angle_beta   90.00
_cell.angle_gamma   90.00
#
_symmetry.space_group_name_H-M   'P 1'
#
loop_
_entity.id
_entity.type
_entity.pdbx_description
1 polymer ?
#
loop_
_entity_poly.entity_id
_entity_poly.type
_entity_poly.pdbx_seq_one_letter_code
_entity_poly.pdbx_strand_id
1 'polypeptide(L)'
;MGWFDDADYLNGGLFRENVSNEQEYVVKDRVLPTLIEDLIHHQPGDGDGGLDPSMIGSVFEKTITHLEYERDQQDIGAYYTPNDVTRMITRQTVDPKVKDELVDVYGEYSGVEKDAFATRHEDTSLQEMLRHVEDREGWFGDPDATEDALERISNLRVLDPACGSGHFLTTAMDELHRVQMSLLRGLNGGDEPDGGTVFEEKKQLALNSIYGVDAEPVGCEIAKLRVWLKIVEGGWDDDYGRLPNIDVNISSGNSLIGLPIAGTTTASLDISDVYETIDEVLERRIEYKYEEAAGERLEIERLEEEIQPALNRELLRQLNFEFETEVEDVTEFDDVVASIDDDLLHSQVSSVKVQREDDKALTDEQLERLDEAGFDYDEWRDVNKSARLDVKEREQSNGHDDEDWNTKESIVEDLRGMLGDGFVFDEFVRRPLEYDFGNIFGEPFHWFAEFPEVSPRYGEEGEGSSRTLNFDLILGNPPYGDIMGQSEKVLTDTYDTGGINDTAAQFVERQLQLLDDGGYFGNITTLRLVYQSNLKPVHDKMRETMPETLISCFASRPTSVFENAEVRASIITGKKTNSEESGEIRTSEFVRMNSDNREQVLSNTIDYHAVEGYELGEKIGVHDSRYSMPKLGPQAHVDLIETLRQKSIGDDGEVFRDREQDSETPHVVWRSYHPRYWCNPYLENIYPAGEKPRDFEPMYFESELERRTVFCVMQSSLFYLYWMTYGNERDLNWGRVRAFPMPSDEDMEDHRDRIKGCPSRCGTEWSACSNRRA
;
A
#
# COMPACT_ATOMS: atom_id res chain seq x y z
N MET A 1 -46.61 24.79 1.12
CA MET A 1 -45.92 24.01 2.15
C MET A 1 -45.40 22.78 1.45
N GLY A 2 -44.19 22.91 0.94
CA GLY A 2 -43.45 21.77 0.42
C GLY A 2 -43.11 20.85 1.59
N TRP A 3 -42.97 19.55 1.33
CA TRP A 3 -42.63 18.56 2.35
C TRP A 3 -41.30 18.84 3.09
N PHE A 4 -40.51 19.79 2.59
CA PHE A 4 -39.17 20.13 3.09
C PHE A 4 -39.10 21.48 3.81
N ASP A 5 -40.21 22.23 3.92
CA ASP A 5 -40.21 23.54 4.60
C ASP A 5 -39.96 23.41 6.12
N ASP A 6 -40.17 22.21 6.68
CA ASP A 6 -39.97 21.86 8.09
C ASP A 6 -38.72 20.99 8.33
N ALA A 7 -37.86 20.79 7.31
CA ALA A 7 -36.64 20.00 7.46
C ALA A 7 -35.54 20.82 8.14
N ASP A 8 -35.06 20.37 9.30
CA ASP A 8 -33.98 21.02 10.03
C ASP A 8 -32.65 20.90 9.27
N TYR A 9 -31.80 21.92 9.44
CA TYR A 9 -30.44 21.89 8.92
C TYR A 9 -29.61 20.86 9.70
N LEU A 10 -29.17 19.81 9.02
CA LEU A 10 -28.49 18.66 9.62
C LEU A 10 -26.96 18.83 9.74
N ASN A 11 -26.29 19.41 8.73
CA ASN A 11 -24.87 19.84 8.78
C ASN A 11 -24.46 20.63 7.51
N GLY A 12 -23.21 21.12 7.50
CA GLY A 12 -22.61 21.87 6.38
C GLY A 12 -21.68 21.06 5.49
N GLY A 13 -21.31 19.84 5.85
CA GLY A 13 -20.46 18.96 5.04
C GLY A 13 -21.21 18.03 4.08
N LEU A 14 -22.32 17.40 4.51
CA LEU A 14 -23.06 16.42 3.71
C LEU A 14 -24.00 17.08 2.68
N PHE A 15 -24.59 18.22 3.05
CA PHE A 15 -25.56 18.94 2.22
C PHE A 15 -24.95 20.17 1.53
N ARG A 16 -23.62 20.24 1.44
CA ARG A 16 -22.93 21.30 0.69
C ARG A 16 -23.17 21.15 -0.81
N GLU A 17 -23.15 22.28 -1.52
CA GLU A 17 -23.17 22.27 -2.98
C GLU A 17 -21.83 21.70 -3.47
N ASN A 18 -21.83 20.44 -3.90
CA ASN A 18 -20.65 19.75 -4.44
C ASN A 18 -20.57 19.83 -5.98
N VAL A 19 -21.61 20.33 -6.65
CA VAL A 19 -21.68 20.45 -8.11
C VAL A 19 -22.13 21.85 -8.48
N SER A 20 -21.40 22.51 -9.37
CA SER A 20 -21.75 23.87 -9.82
C SER A 20 -23.14 23.91 -10.44
N ASN A 21 -24.01 24.78 -9.93
CA ASN A 21 -25.39 24.93 -10.40
C ASN A 21 -26.23 23.66 -10.18
N GLU A 22 -26.02 22.92 -9.08
CA GLU A 22 -26.76 21.71 -8.74
C GLU A 22 -28.29 21.95 -8.79
N GLN A 23 -28.73 23.15 -8.37
CA GLN A 23 -30.14 23.57 -8.40
C GLN A 23 -30.75 23.60 -9.81
N GLU A 24 -29.94 23.65 -10.87
CA GLU A 24 -30.40 23.61 -12.26
C GLU A 24 -30.60 22.18 -12.79
N TYR A 25 -30.12 21.15 -12.07
CA TYR A 25 -30.33 19.75 -12.44
C TYR A 25 -31.80 19.38 -12.26
N VAL A 26 -32.52 19.30 -13.38
CA VAL A 26 -33.88 18.76 -13.38
C VAL A 26 -33.79 17.24 -13.48
N VAL A 27 -33.80 16.56 -12.33
CA VAL A 27 -33.91 15.10 -12.27
C VAL A 27 -35.32 14.69 -12.72
N LYS A 28 -35.51 14.54 -14.05
CA LYS A 28 -36.76 14.09 -14.64
C LYS A 28 -36.86 12.58 -14.59
N ASP A 29 -37.13 12.03 -13.42
CA ASP A 29 -37.52 10.64 -13.33
C ASP A 29 -38.84 10.49 -12.55
N ARG A 30 -39.80 9.83 -13.18
CA ARG A 30 -41.07 9.46 -12.52
C ARG A 30 -40.86 8.30 -11.55
N VAL A 31 -39.78 7.55 -11.70
CA VAL A 31 -39.45 6.39 -10.86
C VAL A 31 -38.85 6.84 -9.53
N LEU A 32 -38.09 7.93 -9.49
CA LEU A 32 -37.45 8.43 -8.25
C LEU A 32 -38.44 8.78 -7.15
N PRO A 33 -39.52 9.56 -7.38
CA PRO A 33 -40.54 9.78 -6.37
C PRO A 33 -41.17 8.49 -5.87
N THR A 34 -41.42 7.52 -6.77
CA THR A 34 -41.96 6.21 -6.40
C THR A 34 -40.97 5.37 -5.60
N LEU A 35 -39.68 5.40 -5.94
CA LEU A 35 -38.62 4.73 -5.18
C LEU A 35 -38.45 5.33 -3.78
N ILE A 36 -38.46 6.66 -3.68
CA ILE A 36 -38.36 7.37 -2.40
C ILE A 36 -39.63 7.10 -1.57
N GLU A 37 -40.82 7.18 -2.16
CA GLU A 37 -42.07 6.81 -1.49
C GLU A 37 -42.05 5.33 -1.06
N ASP A 38 -41.57 4.41 -1.90
CA ASP A 38 -41.45 3.01 -1.55
C ASP A 38 -40.42 2.77 -0.45
N LEU A 39 -39.27 3.46 -0.44
CA LEU A 39 -38.28 3.37 0.63
C LEU A 39 -38.81 3.92 1.95
N ILE A 40 -39.59 5.00 1.92
CA ILE A 40 -40.21 5.60 3.10
C ILE A 40 -41.39 4.76 3.60
N HIS A 41 -42.16 4.11 2.71
CA HIS A 41 -43.44 3.45 3.05
C HIS A 41 -43.40 1.92 3.10
N HIS A 42 -42.49 1.23 2.40
CA HIS A 42 -42.37 -0.23 2.42
C HIS A 42 -41.25 -0.69 3.36
N GLN A 43 -41.60 -0.82 4.64
CA GLN A 43 -40.78 -1.48 5.66
C GLN A 43 -40.70 -3.01 5.42
N PRO A 44 -39.51 -3.63 5.50
CA PRO A 44 -39.41 -5.06 5.71
C PRO A 44 -39.55 -5.37 7.22
N GLY A 45 -40.78 -5.58 7.69
CA GLY A 45 -41.08 -6.14 9.02
C GLY A 45 -41.99 -5.27 9.88
N ASP A 46 -43.07 -5.86 10.40
CA ASP A 46 -44.08 -5.21 11.24
C ASP A 46 -43.49 -4.56 12.50
N GLY A 47 -43.34 -3.23 12.50
CA GLY A 47 -42.96 -2.41 13.65
C GLY A 47 -43.03 -0.91 13.35
N ASP A 48 -43.80 -0.17 14.14
CA ASP A 48 -43.97 1.28 14.06
C ASP A 48 -42.63 1.97 14.44
N GLY A 49 -41.83 2.37 13.44
CA GLY A 49 -40.52 3.01 13.60
C GLY A 49 -39.89 3.28 12.23
N GLY A 50 -39.39 4.49 11.99
CA GLY A 50 -38.87 4.94 10.68
C GLY A 50 -37.70 4.13 10.11
N LEU A 51 -37.18 4.55 8.95
CA LEU A 51 -35.95 4.01 8.36
C LEU A 51 -34.81 4.11 9.38
N ASP A 52 -34.37 2.97 9.92
CA ASP A 52 -33.20 2.89 10.79
C ASP A 52 -31.95 3.27 9.98
N PRO A 53 -31.13 4.25 10.42
CA PRO A 53 -29.85 4.57 9.79
C PRO A 53 -28.95 3.35 9.54
N SER A 54 -29.05 2.30 10.37
CA SER A 54 -28.33 1.03 10.17
C SER A 54 -28.76 0.30 8.89
N MET A 55 -30.05 0.36 8.54
CA MET A 55 -30.60 -0.23 7.31
C MET A 55 -30.14 0.55 6.08
N ILE A 56 -30.10 1.89 6.17
CA ILE A 56 -29.56 2.76 5.11
C ILE A 56 -28.07 2.46 4.90
N GLY A 57 -27.31 2.35 5.99
CA GLY A 57 -25.91 1.91 5.96
C GLY A 57 -25.73 0.59 5.23
N SER A 58 -26.56 -0.42 5.52
CA SER A 58 -26.47 -1.74 4.86
C SER A 58 -26.83 -1.73 3.37
N VAL A 59 -27.80 -0.89 2.96
CA VAL A 59 -28.20 -0.75 1.56
C VAL A 59 -27.11 0.00 0.79
N PHE A 60 -26.57 1.06 1.40
CA PHE A 60 -25.46 1.80 0.85
C PHE A 60 -24.23 0.91 0.69
N GLU A 61 -23.85 0.15 1.72
CA GLU A 61 -22.75 -0.80 1.68
C GLU A 61 -22.90 -1.81 0.53
N LYS A 62 -24.07 -2.43 0.38
CA LYS A 62 -24.36 -3.34 -0.76
C LYS A 62 -24.27 -2.64 -2.11
N THR A 63 -24.69 -1.39 -2.19
CA THR A 63 -24.68 -0.61 -3.43
C THR A 63 -23.25 -0.22 -3.80
N ILE A 64 -22.45 0.23 -2.83
CA ILE A 64 -21.04 0.53 -3.01
C ILE A 64 -20.28 -0.72 -3.43
N THR A 65 -20.47 -1.82 -2.70
CA THR A 65 -19.92 -3.11 -3.09
C THR A 65 -20.30 -3.47 -4.53
N HIS A 66 -21.55 -3.26 -4.95
CA HIS A 66 -21.98 -3.53 -6.32
C HIS A 66 -21.36 -2.58 -7.37
N LEU A 67 -21.31 -1.27 -7.09
CA LEU A 67 -20.70 -0.26 -7.98
C LEU A 67 -19.20 -0.46 -8.11
N GLU A 68 -18.53 -0.79 -7.01
CA GLU A 68 -17.11 -1.15 -6.99
C GLU A 68 -16.87 -2.44 -7.79
N TYR A 69 -17.77 -3.43 -7.76
CA TYR A 69 -17.67 -4.66 -8.56
C TYR A 69 -17.93 -4.46 -10.07
N GLU A 70 -18.67 -3.43 -10.47
CA GLU A 70 -18.89 -3.12 -11.90
C GLU A 70 -17.74 -2.32 -12.53
N ARG A 71 -16.93 -1.63 -11.71
CA ARG A 71 -15.66 -1.04 -12.17
C ARG A 71 -14.64 -2.15 -12.45
N ASP A 72 -13.88 -2.07 -13.53
CA ASP A 72 -12.77 -2.97 -13.81
C ASP A 72 -11.65 -2.76 -12.76
N GLN A 73 -11.81 -3.36 -11.58
CA GLN A 73 -10.87 -3.27 -10.44
C GLN A 73 -9.45 -3.74 -10.78
N GLN A 74 -9.28 -4.50 -11.87
CA GLN A 74 -7.98 -4.92 -12.37
C GLN A 74 -7.15 -3.76 -12.92
N ASP A 75 -7.78 -2.73 -13.49
CA ASP A 75 -7.09 -1.60 -14.11
C ASP A 75 -6.68 -0.53 -13.09
N ILE A 76 -7.40 -0.44 -11.97
CA ILE A 76 -7.17 0.55 -10.90
C ILE A 76 -6.41 -0.08 -9.71
N GLY A 77 -6.29 -1.41 -9.65
CA GLY A 77 -5.59 -2.12 -8.57
C GLY A 77 -6.28 -2.05 -7.20
N ALA A 78 -7.50 -1.50 -7.12
CA ALA A 78 -8.24 -1.27 -5.88
C ALA A 78 -9.35 -2.32 -5.68
N TYR A 79 -9.30 -3.06 -4.55
CA TYR A 79 -10.26 -4.12 -4.22
C TYR A 79 -10.97 -3.83 -2.89
N TYR A 80 -12.28 -4.07 -2.82
CA TYR A 80 -12.99 -3.98 -1.54
C TYR A 80 -12.52 -5.05 -0.56
N THR A 81 -12.13 -4.65 0.65
CA THR A 81 -11.71 -5.59 1.71
C THR A 81 -12.93 -6.11 2.47
N PRO A 82 -13.10 -7.45 2.60
CA PRO A 82 -14.20 -8.03 3.39
C PRO A 82 -14.17 -7.63 4.86
N ASN A 83 -15.36 -7.45 5.47
CA ASN A 83 -15.52 -6.92 6.84
C ASN A 83 -14.77 -7.73 7.90
N ASP A 84 -14.71 -9.06 7.76
CA ASP A 84 -13.99 -9.91 8.72
C ASP A 84 -12.46 -9.71 8.67
N VAL A 85 -11.92 -9.48 7.48
CA VAL A 85 -10.50 -9.17 7.25
C VAL A 85 -10.18 -7.75 7.71
N THR A 86 -11.00 -6.76 7.35
CA THR A 86 -10.86 -5.37 7.82
C THR A 86 -10.81 -5.33 9.35
N ARG A 87 -11.72 -6.06 10.02
CA ARG A 87 -11.76 -6.14 11.48
C ARG A 87 -10.53 -6.81 12.09
N MET A 88 -10.05 -7.89 11.48
CA MET A 88 -8.83 -8.57 11.93
C MET A 88 -7.63 -7.61 11.90
N ILE A 89 -7.41 -6.92 10.77
CA ILE A 89 -6.30 -5.98 10.60
C ILE A 89 -6.44 -4.83 11.60
N THR A 90 -7.63 -4.22 11.66
CA THR A 90 -7.89 -3.11 12.57
C THR A 90 -7.60 -3.49 14.02
N ARG A 91 -8.03 -4.66 14.49
CA ARG A 91 -7.72 -5.12 15.86
C ARG A 91 -6.23 -5.37 16.08
N GLN A 92 -5.54 -5.95 15.10
CA GLN A 92 -4.10 -6.18 15.20
C GLN A 92 -3.26 -4.90 15.21
N THR A 93 -3.84 -3.77 14.78
CA THR A 93 -3.16 -2.47 14.73
C THR A 93 -3.61 -1.53 15.85
N VAL A 94 -4.93 -1.41 16.09
CA VAL A 94 -5.52 -0.51 17.09
C VAL A 94 -5.38 -1.04 18.53
N ASP A 95 -5.68 -2.32 18.78
CA ASP A 95 -5.67 -2.85 20.16
C ASP A 95 -4.29 -2.74 20.84
N PRO A 96 -3.15 -3.02 20.16
CA PRO A 96 -1.84 -2.81 20.74
C PRO A 96 -1.53 -1.35 21.08
N LYS A 97 -1.88 -0.38 20.21
CA LYS A 97 -1.72 1.04 20.50
C LYS A 97 -2.56 1.48 21.69
N VAL A 98 -3.83 1.06 21.74
CA VAL A 98 -4.70 1.32 22.89
C VAL A 98 -4.08 0.75 24.17
N LYS A 99 -3.57 -0.50 24.12
CA LYS A 99 -2.90 -1.11 25.27
C LYS A 99 -1.72 -0.28 25.74
N ASP A 100 -0.87 0.19 24.82
CA ASP A 100 0.28 1.05 25.15
C ASP A 100 -0.16 2.34 25.84
N GLU A 101 -1.21 3.00 25.33
CA GLU A 101 -1.77 4.21 25.96
C GLU A 101 -2.31 3.95 27.37
N LEU A 102 -3.08 2.86 27.56
CA LEU A 102 -3.58 2.51 28.89
C LEU A 102 -2.42 2.20 29.85
N VAL A 103 -1.41 1.47 29.40
CA VAL A 103 -0.24 1.14 30.23
C VAL A 103 0.51 2.40 30.63
N ASP A 104 0.68 3.36 29.72
CA ASP A 104 1.35 4.63 30.01
C ASP A 104 0.55 5.46 31.01
N VAL A 105 -0.73 5.72 30.73
CA VAL A 105 -1.64 6.53 31.57
C VAL A 105 -1.75 5.94 32.97
N TYR A 106 -2.19 4.68 33.10
CA TYR A 106 -2.34 4.09 34.44
C TYR A 106 -0.99 3.93 35.15
N GLY A 107 0.11 3.80 34.40
CA GLY A 107 1.47 3.85 34.92
C GLY A 107 1.77 5.16 35.66
N GLU A 108 1.41 6.32 35.08
CA GLU A 108 1.58 7.65 35.68
C GLU A 108 0.85 7.81 37.03
N TYR A 109 -0.35 7.23 37.12
CA TYR A 109 -1.21 7.34 38.31
C TYR A 109 -0.93 6.22 39.34
N SER A 110 -0.26 5.13 38.94
CA SER A 110 -0.01 3.97 39.81
C SER A 110 0.93 4.24 41.00
N GLY A 111 1.74 5.30 40.93
CA GLY A 111 2.84 5.57 41.86
C GLY A 111 4.02 4.59 41.76
N VAL A 112 4.04 3.76 40.72
CA VAL A 112 5.15 2.87 40.33
C VAL A 112 5.94 3.54 39.20
N GLU A 113 7.22 3.22 39.07
CA GLU A 113 7.98 3.61 37.88
C GLU A 113 7.34 3.05 36.61
N LYS A 114 7.24 3.85 35.54
CA LYS A 114 6.59 3.49 34.26
C LYS A 114 7.12 2.16 33.70
N ASP A 115 8.43 1.99 33.58
CA ASP A 115 9.03 0.76 33.03
C ASP A 115 8.68 -0.49 33.85
N ALA A 116 8.63 -0.35 35.18
CA ALA A 116 8.25 -1.44 36.06
C ALA A 116 6.74 -1.73 36.01
N PHE A 117 5.90 -0.73 35.71
CA PHE A 117 4.48 -0.92 35.45
C PHE A 117 4.25 -1.63 34.13
N ALA A 118 4.90 -1.18 33.05
CA ALA A 118 4.82 -1.79 31.73
C ALA A 118 5.24 -3.26 31.75
N THR A 119 6.39 -3.57 32.37
CA THR A 119 6.89 -4.96 32.51
C THR A 119 5.89 -5.87 33.23
N ARG A 120 5.11 -5.36 34.18
CA ARG A 120 4.13 -6.17 34.92
C ARG A 120 2.88 -6.51 34.10
N HIS A 121 2.60 -5.72 33.06
CA HIS A 121 1.39 -5.84 32.24
C HIS A 121 1.69 -6.21 30.79
N GLU A 122 2.94 -6.57 30.48
CA GLU A 122 3.38 -7.03 29.17
C GLU A 122 2.50 -8.20 28.67
N ASP A 123 2.22 -9.17 29.55
CA ASP A 123 1.38 -10.33 29.24
C ASP A 123 -0.13 -10.11 29.45
N THR A 124 -0.55 -8.96 29.98
CA THR A 124 -1.97 -8.67 30.22
C THR A 124 -2.65 -8.29 28.90
N SER A 125 -3.76 -8.95 28.58
CA SER A 125 -4.54 -8.64 27.37
C SER A 125 -5.33 -7.35 27.53
N LEU A 126 -5.58 -6.63 26.43
CA LEU A 126 -6.42 -5.42 26.45
C LEU A 126 -7.81 -5.71 27.03
N GLN A 127 -8.43 -6.84 26.66
CA GLN A 127 -9.74 -7.23 27.19
C GLN A 127 -9.74 -7.40 28.72
N GLU A 128 -8.65 -7.94 29.27
CA GLU A 128 -8.49 -8.06 30.72
C GLU A 128 -8.30 -6.70 31.40
N MET A 129 -7.51 -5.80 30.80
CA MET A 129 -7.37 -4.42 31.29
C MET A 129 -8.71 -3.69 31.31
N LEU A 130 -9.46 -3.71 30.21
CA LEU A 130 -10.76 -3.04 30.09
C LEU A 130 -11.76 -3.57 31.12
N ARG A 131 -11.76 -4.89 31.37
CA ARG A 131 -12.60 -5.47 32.43
C ARG A 131 -12.23 -4.92 33.81
N HIS A 132 -10.94 -4.77 34.11
CA HIS A 132 -10.52 -4.15 35.38
C HIS A 132 -10.88 -2.67 35.47
N VAL A 133 -10.91 -1.94 34.35
CA VAL A 133 -11.44 -0.56 34.31
C VAL A 133 -12.93 -0.55 34.62
N GLU A 134 -13.73 -1.39 33.95
CA GLU A 134 -15.17 -1.48 34.16
C GLU A 134 -15.52 -1.85 35.62
N ASP A 135 -14.80 -2.81 36.21
CA ASP A 135 -14.99 -3.27 37.58
C ASP A 135 -14.34 -2.33 38.64
N ARG A 136 -13.62 -1.29 38.20
CA ARG A 136 -12.79 -0.40 39.04
C ARG A 136 -11.82 -1.13 39.96
N GLU A 137 -11.09 -2.09 39.41
CA GLU A 137 -10.20 -2.98 40.16
C GLU A 137 -8.71 -2.61 40.03
N GLY A 138 -7.98 -2.78 41.14
CA GLY A 138 -6.52 -2.70 41.15
C GLY A 138 -5.99 -1.34 40.71
N TRP A 139 -4.94 -1.34 39.88
CA TRP A 139 -4.37 -0.12 39.32
C TRP A 139 -5.24 0.54 38.24
N PHE A 140 -6.16 -0.22 37.63
CA PHE A 140 -7.06 0.26 36.58
C PHE A 140 -8.35 0.88 37.13
N GLY A 141 -8.51 0.97 38.45
CA GLY A 141 -9.71 1.51 39.09
C GLY A 141 -9.68 3.00 39.41
N ASP A 142 -8.62 3.72 39.04
CA ASP A 142 -8.48 5.16 39.30
C ASP A 142 -9.34 5.98 38.30
N PRO A 143 -10.33 6.76 38.76
CA PRO A 143 -11.19 7.52 37.86
C PRO A 143 -10.47 8.64 37.11
N ASP A 144 -9.49 9.30 37.74
CA ASP A 144 -8.75 10.40 37.12
C ASP A 144 -7.86 9.86 35.98
N ALA A 145 -7.23 8.69 36.20
CA ALA A 145 -6.50 7.97 35.16
C ALA A 145 -7.42 7.50 34.02
N THR A 146 -8.67 7.11 34.35
CA THR A 146 -9.65 6.66 33.35
C THR A 146 -10.13 7.81 32.47
N GLU A 147 -10.28 9.01 33.05
CA GLU A 147 -10.62 10.24 32.31
C GLU A 147 -9.48 10.65 31.37
N ASP A 148 -8.22 10.65 31.83
CA ASP A 148 -7.04 10.90 30.97
C ASP A 148 -6.93 9.84 29.86
N ALA A 149 -7.15 8.57 30.19
CA ALA A 149 -7.17 7.50 29.17
C ALA A 149 -8.25 7.75 28.12
N LEU A 150 -9.46 8.16 28.50
CA LEU A 150 -10.53 8.48 27.56
C LEU A 150 -10.14 9.65 26.65
N GLU A 151 -9.54 10.70 27.21
CA GLU A 151 -9.04 11.84 26.44
C GLU A 151 -7.95 11.43 25.44
N ARG A 152 -6.95 10.66 25.86
CA ARG A 152 -5.87 10.19 24.95
C ARG A 152 -6.41 9.31 23.84
N ILE A 153 -7.28 8.35 24.15
CA ILE A 153 -7.90 7.47 23.14
C ILE A 153 -8.73 8.28 22.14
N SER A 154 -9.44 9.31 22.59
CA SER A 154 -10.27 10.18 21.73
C SER A 154 -9.46 11.12 20.84
N ASN A 155 -8.15 11.23 21.07
CA ASN A 155 -7.23 12.07 20.32
C ASN A 155 -6.21 11.26 19.48
N LEU A 156 -6.27 9.93 19.52
CA LEU A 156 -5.45 9.08 18.64
C LEU A 156 -5.75 9.37 17.18
N ARG A 157 -4.72 9.50 16.34
CA ARG A 157 -4.86 9.84 14.92
C ARG A 157 -4.68 8.61 14.04
N VAL A 158 -5.75 8.21 13.38
CA VAL A 158 -5.84 7.09 12.44
C VAL A 158 -5.88 7.62 11.01
N LEU A 159 -5.03 7.08 10.14
CA LEU A 159 -5.00 7.40 8.72
C LEU A 159 -5.17 6.16 7.84
N ASP A 160 -6.02 6.29 6.83
CA ASP A 160 -6.00 5.45 5.62
C ASP A 160 -5.69 6.34 4.40
N PRO A 161 -4.49 6.24 3.78
CA PRO A 161 -4.08 7.12 2.68
C PRO A 161 -4.57 6.67 1.30
N ALA A 162 -5.33 5.58 1.22
CA ALA A 162 -6.02 5.12 0.02
C ALA A 162 -7.39 4.59 0.43
N CYS A 163 -8.19 5.46 1.05
CA CYS A 163 -9.31 5.06 1.89
C CYS A 163 -10.48 4.46 1.13
N GLY A 164 -10.58 4.70 -0.18
CA GLY A 164 -11.68 4.27 -1.02
C GLY A 164 -13.02 4.66 -0.39
N SER A 165 -13.88 3.66 -0.16
CA SER A 165 -15.17 3.87 0.49
C SER A 165 -15.13 4.07 2.02
N GLY A 166 -13.95 4.17 2.64
CA GLY A 166 -13.78 4.46 4.08
C GLY A 166 -14.07 3.28 5.00
N HIS A 167 -13.94 2.04 4.52
CA HIS A 167 -14.26 0.84 5.31
C HIS A 167 -13.32 0.69 6.52
N PHE A 168 -12.02 0.86 6.30
CA PHE A 168 -11.01 0.83 7.35
C PHE A 168 -11.20 1.95 8.37
N LEU A 169 -11.49 3.17 7.91
CA LEU A 169 -11.78 4.33 8.75
C LEU A 169 -12.91 4.05 9.74
N THR A 170 -14.06 3.58 9.25
CA THR A 170 -15.21 3.27 10.12
C THR A 170 -14.99 2.06 11.02
N THR A 171 -14.17 1.09 10.59
CA THR A 171 -13.82 -0.07 11.43
C THR A 171 -12.88 0.33 12.57
N ALA A 172 -11.90 1.20 12.30
CA ALA A 172 -11.02 1.78 13.31
C ALA A 172 -11.80 2.63 14.32
N MET A 173 -12.73 3.45 13.83
CA MET A 173 -13.65 4.22 14.66
C MET A 173 -14.47 3.30 15.60
N ASP A 174 -14.98 2.17 15.10
CA ASP A 174 -15.68 1.18 15.91
C ASP A 174 -14.83 0.58 17.02
N GLU A 175 -13.60 0.19 16.70
CA GLU A 175 -12.71 -0.44 17.69
C GLU A 175 -12.23 0.56 18.74
N LEU A 176 -11.99 1.83 18.37
CA LEU A 176 -11.74 2.92 19.33
C LEU A 176 -12.97 3.21 20.19
N HIS A 177 -14.15 3.30 19.58
CA HIS A 177 -15.39 3.55 20.31
C HIS A 177 -15.73 2.41 21.28
N ARG A 178 -15.45 1.15 20.91
CA ARG A 178 -15.57 -0.01 21.81
C ARG A 178 -14.76 0.20 23.09
N VAL A 179 -13.56 0.77 22.98
CA VAL A 179 -12.69 1.08 24.12
C VAL A 179 -13.28 2.23 24.93
N GLN A 180 -13.67 3.34 24.29
CA GLN A 180 -14.33 4.47 24.96
C GLN A 180 -15.52 4.02 25.81
N MET A 181 -16.36 3.13 25.27
CA MET A 181 -17.52 2.58 25.98
C MET A 181 -17.14 1.83 27.26
N SER A 182 -16.05 1.05 27.25
CA SER A 182 -15.54 0.40 28.47
C SER A 182 -14.99 1.41 29.48
N LEU A 183 -14.27 2.44 29.02
CA LEU A 183 -13.77 3.51 29.91
C LEU A 183 -14.92 4.30 30.54
N LEU A 184 -15.94 4.67 29.74
CA LEU A 184 -17.14 5.37 30.19
C LEU A 184 -17.95 4.56 31.21
N ARG A 185 -18.12 3.25 31.00
CA ARG A 185 -18.72 2.37 32.02
C ARG A 185 -17.91 2.38 33.30
N GLY A 186 -16.58 2.32 33.20
CA GLY A 186 -15.66 2.53 34.31
C GLY A 186 -15.96 3.82 35.06
N LEU A 187 -16.09 4.95 34.37
CA LEU A 187 -16.43 6.27 34.94
C LEU A 187 -17.85 6.36 35.51
N ASN A 188 -18.80 5.60 34.96
CA ASN A 188 -20.20 5.57 35.37
C ASN A 188 -20.55 4.46 36.38
N GLY A 189 -19.54 3.76 36.92
CA GLY A 189 -19.76 2.74 37.96
C GLY A 189 -20.40 1.45 37.44
N GLY A 190 -20.17 1.13 36.16
CA GLY A 190 -20.66 -0.06 35.47
C GLY A 190 -21.96 0.14 34.69
N ASP A 191 -22.61 1.30 34.83
CA ASP A 191 -23.83 1.61 34.09
C ASP A 191 -23.52 2.04 32.64
N GLU A 192 -24.36 1.62 31.69
CA GLU A 192 -24.23 2.02 30.28
C GLU A 192 -24.40 3.54 30.13
N PRO A 193 -23.60 4.20 29.28
CA PRO A 193 -23.78 5.62 28.97
C PRO A 193 -25.08 5.84 28.20
N ASP A 194 -25.65 7.03 28.34
CA ASP A 194 -26.85 7.41 27.60
C ASP A 194 -26.56 7.69 26.11
N GLY A 195 -27.61 7.75 25.29
CA GLY A 195 -27.47 7.91 23.84
C GLY A 195 -26.82 9.23 23.41
N GLY A 196 -26.98 10.32 24.19
CA GLY A 196 -26.34 11.60 23.90
C GLY A 196 -24.83 11.53 24.12
N THR A 197 -24.40 10.89 25.20
CA THR A 197 -22.98 10.62 25.47
C THR A 197 -22.38 9.74 24.37
N VAL A 198 -23.05 8.65 23.97
CA VAL A 198 -22.59 7.78 22.88
C VAL A 198 -22.41 8.56 21.57
N PHE A 199 -23.37 9.41 21.22
CA PHE A 199 -23.30 10.26 20.03
C PHE A 199 -22.12 11.23 20.09
N GLU A 200 -21.92 11.92 21.22
CA GLU A 200 -20.84 12.90 21.37
C GLU A 200 -19.46 12.23 21.28
N GLU A 201 -19.27 11.06 21.89
CA GLU A 201 -17.99 10.33 21.80
C GLU A 201 -17.69 9.86 20.35
N LYS A 202 -18.69 9.36 19.63
CA LYS A 202 -18.54 9.04 18.20
C LYS A 202 -18.21 10.29 17.39
N LYS A 203 -18.86 11.42 17.69
CA LYS A 203 -18.59 12.70 17.03
C LYS A 203 -17.15 13.16 17.28
N GLN A 204 -16.64 13.04 18.50
CA GLN A 204 -15.24 13.38 18.81
C GLN A 204 -14.26 12.49 18.03
N LEU A 205 -14.45 11.17 18.00
CA LEU A 205 -13.61 10.28 17.19
C LEU A 205 -13.62 10.66 15.72
N ALA A 206 -14.80 10.94 15.16
CA ALA A 206 -14.91 11.32 13.76
C ALA A 206 -14.19 12.64 13.42
N LEU A 207 -14.16 13.60 14.36
CA LEU A 207 -13.51 14.91 14.17
C LEU A 207 -12.01 14.90 14.44
N ASN A 208 -11.56 14.13 15.44
CA ASN A 208 -10.17 14.16 15.92
C ASN A 208 -9.32 13.00 15.44
N SER A 209 -9.93 11.81 15.27
CA SER A 209 -9.19 10.57 15.13
C SER A 209 -9.18 10.02 13.73
N ILE A 210 -10.20 10.27 12.91
CA ILE A 210 -10.35 9.58 11.63
C ILE A 210 -9.93 10.50 10.49
N TYR A 211 -8.87 10.13 9.77
CA TYR A 211 -8.34 10.82 8.58
C TYR A 211 -8.27 9.87 7.39
N GLY A 212 -8.66 10.36 6.21
CA GLY A 212 -8.65 9.57 4.98
C GLY A 212 -8.20 10.38 3.78
N VAL A 213 -7.43 9.75 2.89
CA VAL A 213 -7.07 10.32 1.59
C VAL A 213 -7.39 9.32 0.51
N ASP A 214 -7.93 9.78 -0.62
CA ASP A 214 -8.07 8.96 -1.82
C ASP A 214 -7.86 9.84 -3.07
N ALA A 215 -7.27 9.28 -4.12
CA ALA A 215 -7.06 10.04 -5.35
C ALA A 215 -8.39 10.24 -6.13
N GLU A 216 -9.40 9.40 -5.89
CA GLU A 216 -10.73 9.51 -6.51
C GLU A 216 -11.70 10.30 -5.60
N PRO A 217 -12.15 11.50 -6.01
CA PRO A 217 -13.08 12.30 -5.21
C PRO A 217 -14.37 11.59 -4.84
N VAL A 218 -14.88 10.72 -5.73
CA VAL A 218 -16.09 9.93 -5.47
C VAL A 218 -15.90 8.98 -4.28
N GLY A 219 -14.71 8.39 -4.13
CA GLY A 219 -14.37 7.54 -2.98
C GLY A 219 -14.46 8.31 -1.66
N CYS A 220 -13.87 9.51 -1.62
CA CYS A 220 -13.93 10.39 -0.46
C CYS A 220 -15.37 10.73 -0.05
N GLU A 221 -16.26 11.05 -0.99
CA GLU A 221 -17.67 11.34 -0.67
C GLU A 221 -18.41 10.12 -0.09
N ILE A 222 -18.11 8.93 -0.60
CA ILE A 222 -18.63 7.66 -0.05
C ILE A 222 -18.12 7.42 1.37
N ALA A 223 -16.83 7.65 1.61
CA ALA A 223 -16.20 7.51 2.92
C ALA A 223 -16.81 8.48 3.94
N LYS A 224 -17.01 9.76 3.57
CA LYS A 224 -17.69 10.75 4.42
C LYS A 224 -19.10 10.30 4.80
N LEU A 225 -19.90 9.85 3.81
CA LEU A 225 -21.24 9.32 4.09
C LEU A 225 -21.21 8.11 5.03
N ARG A 226 -20.27 7.19 4.83
CA ARG A 226 -20.12 6.01 5.69
C ARG A 226 -19.81 6.40 7.14
N VAL A 227 -18.92 7.37 7.36
CA VAL A 227 -18.62 7.90 8.71
C VAL A 227 -19.83 8.60 9.33
N TRP A 228 -20.56 9.44 8.59
CA TRP A 228 -21.79 10.07 9.11
C TRP A 228 -22.84 9.04 9.54
N LEU A 229 -23.09 8.02 8.71
CA LEU A 229 -24.02 6.94 9.04
C LEU A 229 -23.56 6.17 10.28
N LYS A 230 -22.25 6.06 10.49
CA LYS A 230 -21.68 5.38 11.65
C LYS A 230 -21.89 6.12 12.96
N ILE A 231 -21.85 7.45 12.92
CA ILE A 231 -22.12 8.31 14.08
C ILE A 231 -23.55 8.11 14.58
N VAL A 232 -24.53 8.06 13.67
CA VAL A 232 -25.96 7.92 14.01
C VAL A 232 -26.43 6.47 14.15
N GLU A 233 -25.53 5.51 13.97
CA GLU A 233 -25.83 4.09 14.18
C GLU A 233 -26.18 3.86 15.67
N GLY A 234 -27.39 3.34 15.93
CA GLY A 234 -27.95 3.18 17.27
C GLY A 234 -29.12 4.14 17.57
N GLY A 235 -29.41 5.06 16.66
CA GLY A 235 -30.52 6.01 16.74
C GLY A 235 -30.03 7.46 16.83
N TRP A 236 -30.84 8.38 16.30
CA TRP A 236 -30.60 9.81 16.37
C TRP A 236 -31.83 10.50 16.95
N ASP A 237 -31.58 11.50 17.80
CA ASP A 237 -32.60 12.34 18.42
C ASP A 237 -32.29 13.81 18.04
N ASP A 238 -33.33 14.61 17.80
CA ASP A 238 -33.20 16.03 17.45
C ASP A 238 -32.38 16.79 18.52
N ASP A 239 -32.45 16.35 19.78
CA ASP A 239 -31.71 16.95 20.90
C ASP A 239 -30.19 16.66 20.86
N TYR A 240 -29.73 15.67 20.07
CA TYR A 240 -28.30 15.38 19.90
C TYR A 240 -27.59 16.43 19.03
N GLY A 241 -28.37 17.25 18.33
CA GLY A 241 -27.86 18.32 17.47
C GLY A 241 -27.39 17.82 16.11
N ARG A 242 -26.48 18.58 15.51
CA ARG A 242 -26.08 18.45 14.11
C ARG A 242 -24.97 17.41 13.94
N LEU A 243 -24.89 16.85 12.73
CA LEU A 243 -23.77 16.00 12.32
C LEU A 243 -22.47 16.83 12.19
N PRO A 244 -21.30 16.26 12.52
CA PRO A 244 -20.03 16.97 12.44
C PRO A 244 -19.58 17.25 10.99
N ASN A 245 -18.74 18.28 10.83
CA ASN A 245 -18.11 18.63 9.56
C ASN A 245 -16.79 17.85 9.40
N ILE A 246 -16.89 16.59 8.97
CA ILE A 246 -15.74 15.67 8.79
C ILE A 246 -15.11 15.79 7.40
N ASP A 247 -15.65 16.63 6.53
CA ASP A 247 -15.23 16.76 5.13
C ASP A 247 -13.82 17.31 4.97
N VAL A 248 -13.27 17.94 6.01
CA VAL A 248 -11.87 18.38 6.10
C VAL A 248 -10.91 17.26 6.55
N ASN A 249 -11.41 16.16 7.11
CA ASN A 249 -10.59 15.01 7.50
C ASN A 249 -10.49 13.93 6.42
N ILE A 250 -11.40 13.97 5.43
CA ILE A 250 -11.43 13.02 4.32
C ILE A 250 -11.29 13.82 3.04
N SER A 251 -10.08 13.86 2.50
CA SER A 251 -9.70 14.73 1.39
C SER A 251 -9.34 13.94 0.15
N SER A 252 -9.57 14.52 -1.02
CA SER A 252 -9.14 13.94 -2.30
C SER A 252 -7.75 14.41 -2.67
N GLY A 253 -6.86 13.50 -3.07
CA GLY A 253 -5.49 13.83 -3.49
C GLY A 253 -4.61 12.60 -3.66
N ASN A 254 -3.46 12.78 -4.29
CA ASN A 254 -2.47 11.74 -4.47
C ASN A 254 -1.58 11.64 -3.24
N SER A 255 -1.85 10.67 -2.37
CA SER A 255 -1.16 10.50 -1.09
C SER A 255 0.33 10.12 -1.20
N LEU A 256 0.77 9.62 -2.36
CA LEU A 256 2.18 9.31 -2.65
C LEU A 256 3.00 10.56 -3.01
N ILE A 257 2.35 11.61 -3.53
CA ILE A 257 3.04 12.79 -4.06
C ILE A 257 2.71 13.97 -3.16
N GLY A 258 3.72 14.60 -2.59
CA GLY A 258 3.53 15.74 -1.71
C GLY A 258 4.59 15.81 -0.61
N LEU A 259 4.66 16.96 0.04
CA LEU A 259 5.63 17.18 1.12
C LEU A 259 5.13 16.57 2.45
N PRO A 260 6.04 16.09 3.32
CA PRO A 260 7.49 15.94 3.12
C PRO A 260 7.82 14.75 2.20
N ILE A 261 9.02 14.68 1.61
CA ILE A 261 9.42 13.61 0.67
C ILE A 261 10.14 12.44 1.38
N ALA A 262 10.70 12.67 2.58
CA ALA A 262 11.53 11.68 3.29
C ALA A 262 11.21 11.59 4.78
N GLY A 263 11.24 10.36 5.31
CA GLY A 263 10.98 10.00 6.71
C GLY A 263 12.04 10.43 7.73
N THR A 264 12.94 11.36 7.37
CA THR A 264 13.56 12.24 8.35
C THR A 264 13.23 13.66 7.96
N THR A 265 12.48 14.27 8.85
CA THR A 265 11.83 15.57 8.81
C THR A 265 12.81 16.75 8.64
N THR A 266 14.07 16.51 8.27
CA THR A 266 15.21 17.44 8.32
C THR A 266 15.69 17.93 6.94
N ALA A 267 14.93 17.72 5.86
CA ALA A 267 15.05 18.64 4.74
C ALA A 267 14.49 20.00 5.22
N SER A 268 15.34 21.03 5.28
CA SER A 268 14.89 22.39 5.55
C SER A 268 13.92 22.78 4.43
N LEU A 269 12.62 22.70 4.74
CA LEU A 269 11.54 23.15 3.89
C LEU A 269 11.63 24.68 3.82
N ASP A 270 11.83 25.23 2.63
CA ASP A 270 11.75 26.68 2.45
C ASP A 270 10.30 27.08 2.13
N ILE A 271 9.44 26.94 3.14
CA ILE A 271 8.02 27.31 3.08
C ILE A 271 7.75 28.56 3.93
N SER A 272 8.79 29.38 4.14
CA SER A 272 8.74 30.56 4.99
C SER A 272 7.65 31.56 4.59
N ASP A 273 7.39 31.63 3.29
CA ASP A 273 6.40 32.53 2.69
C ASP A 273 4.94 32.10 2.93
N VAL A 274 4.67 30.84 3.29
CA VAL A 274 3.31 30.31 3.45
C VAL A 274 2.98 29.83 4.86
N TYR A 275 3.91 29.95 5.82
CA TYR A 275 3.68 29.49 7.20
C TYR A 275 2.49 30.16 7.87
N GLU A 276 2.37 31.48 7.78
CA GLU A 276 1.27 32.22 8.41
C GLU A 276 -0.08 31.77 7.83
N THR A 277 -0.13 31.50 6.53
CA THR A 277 -1.33 31.00 5.85
C THR A 277 -1.68 29.58 6.29
N ILE A 278 -0.70 28.69 6.47
CA ILE A 278 -0.96 27.32 6.97
C ILE A 278 -1.50 27.35 8.41
N ASP A 279 -0.97 28.23 9.27
CA ASP A 279 -1.48 28.40 10.62
C ASP A 279 -2.90 29.01 10.63
N GLU A 280 -3.22 29.90 9.67
CA GLU A 280 -4.59 30.37 9.46
C GLU A 280 -5.52 29.23 9.00
N VAL A 281 -5.08 28.37 8.08
CA VAL A 281 -5.83 27.17 7.65
C VAL A 281 -6.14 26.27 8.85
N LEU A 282 -5.16 26.03 9.73
CA LEU A 282 -5.35 25.26 10.96
C LEU A 282 -6.45 25.86 11.85
N GLU A 283 -6.38 27.17 12.12
CA GLU A 283 -7.34 27.86 12.97
C GLU A 283 -8.75 27.77 12.38
N ARG A 284 -8.91 28.05 11.08
CA ARG A 284 -10.22 27.95 10.42
C ARG A 284 -10.76 26.53 10.37
N ARG A 285 -9.90 25.52 10.21
CA ARG A 285 -10.33 24.11 10.24
C ARG A 285 -10.83 23.70 11.61
N ILE A 286 -10.17 24.12 12.69
CA ILE A 286 -10.63 23.87 14.06
C ILE A 286 -11.98 24.55 14.30
N GLU A 287 -12.12 25.83 13.90
CA GLU A 287 -13.40 26.54 13.96
C GLU A 287 -14.47 25.78 13.17
N TYR A 288 -14.21 25.41 11.91
CA TYR A 288 -15.19 24.74 11.06
C TYR A 288 -15.62 23.36 11.60
N LYS A 289 -14.72 22.62 12.25
CA LYS A 289 -15.01 21.31 12.85
C LYS A 289 -16.01 21.40 14.02
N TYR A 290 -15.92 22.46 14.82
CA TYR A 290 -16.60 22.56 16.11
C TYR A 290 -17.63 23.69 16.21
N GLU A 291 -17.48 24.73 15.40
CA GLU A 291 -18.33 25.92 15.37
C GLU A 291 -19.35 25.85 14.22
N GLU A 292 -20.54 26.41 14.46
CA GLU A 292 -21.69 26.29 13.57
C GLU A 292 -21.65 27.28 12.37
N ALA A 293 -20.50 27.45 11.72
CA ALA A 293 -20.27 28.52 10.73
C ALA A 293 -20.00 28.00 9.31
N ALA A 294 -21.06 27.92 8.49
CA ALA A 294 -20.99 27.48 7.08
C ALA A 294 -20.10 28.35 6.17
N GLY A 295 -19.68 29.55 6.59
CA GLY A 295 -18.81 30.44 5.81
C GLY A 295 -17.33 30.08 5.85
N GLU A 296 -16.91 29.21 6.77
CA GLU A 296 -15.49 28.91 7.01
C GLU A 296 -14.91 27.94 5.97
N ARG A 297 -15.69 26.99 5.44
CA ARG A 297 -15.17 26.01 4.47
C ARG A 297 -14.66 26.63 3.17
N LEU A 298 -15.40 27.57 2.60
CA LEU A 298 -14.98 28.26 1.35
C LEU A 298 -13.69 29.06 1.56
N GLU A 299 -13.49 29.60 2.77
CA GLU A 299 -12.26 30.31 3.09
C GLU A 299 -11.09 29.35 3.30
N ILE A 300 -11.33 28.18 3.93
CA ILE A 300 -10.33 27.10 4.01
C ILE A 300 -9.89 26.68 2.60
N GLU A 301 -10.82 26.41 1.69
CA GLU A 301 -10.52 26.04 0.29
C GLU A 301 -9.71 27.12 -0.42
N ARG A 302 -10.11 28.39 -0.26
CA ARG A 302 -9.38 29.52 -0.84
C ARG A 302 -7.94 29.61 -0.33
N LEU A 303 -7.72 29.37 0.96
CA LEU A 303 -6.39 29.40 1.58
C LEU A 303 -5.55 28.18 1.16
N GLU A 304 -6.15 26.99 1.07
CA GLU A 304 -5.54 25.77 0.55
C GLU A 304 -5.07 25.98 -0.91
N GLU A 305 -5.92 26.56 -1.76
CA GLU A 305 -5.57 26.93 -3.15
C GLU A 305 -4.46 28.01 -3.23
N GLU A 306 -4.41 28.95 -2.27
CA GLU A 306 -3.42 30.02 -2.23
C GLU A 306 -2.01 29.50 -1.94
N ILE A 307 -1.87 28.48 -1.08
CA ILE A 307 -0.57 27.94 -0.68
C ILE A 307 -0.03 26.87 -1.64
N GLN A 308 -0.90 26.18 -2.37
CA GLN A 308 -0.55 25.04 -3.24
C GLN A 308 0.62 25.34 -4.21
N PRO A 309 0.67 26.47 -4.93
CA PRO A 309 1.76 26.74 -5.89
C PRO A 309 3.13 26.85 -5.22
N ALA A 310 3.20 27.44 -4.02
CA ALA A 310 4.45 27.56 -3.28
C ALA A 310 4.95 26.19 -2.78
N LEU A 311 4.03 25.34 -2.32
CA LEU A 311 4.32 23.98 -1.87
C LEU A 311 4.77 23.07 -3.03
N ASN A 312 4.11 23.18 -4.19
CA ASN A 312 4.50 22.50 -5.43
C ASN A 312 5.92 22.90 -5.85
N ARG A 313 6.24 24.19 -5.82
CA ARG A 313 7.59 24.67 -6.15
C ARG A 313 8.65 24.13 -5.19
N GLU A 314 8.35 24.08 -3.89
CA GLU A 314 9.24 23.51 -2.89
C GLU A 314 9.43 22.00 -3.08
N LEU A 315 8.36 21.27 -3.42
CA LEU A 315 8.43 19.85 -3.80
C LEU A 315 9.38 19.63 -4.98
N LEU A 316 9.19 20.36 -6.09
CA LEU A 316 10.07 20.27 -7.26
C LEU A 316 11.52 20.63 -6.93
N ARG A 317 11.74 21.62 -6.04
CA ARG A 317 13.09 21.99 -5.59
C ARG A 317 13.80 20.84 -4.86
N GLN A 318 13.06 20.01 -4.12
CA GLN A 318 13.62 18.84 -3.44
C GLN A 318 13.86 17.65 -4.38
N LEU A 319 13.09 17.55 -5.47
CA LEU A 319 13.26 16.54 -6.53
C LEU A 319 14.39 16.93 -7.50
N ASN A 320 15.61 17.13 -6.97
CA ASN A 320 16.76 17.58 -7.74
C ASN A 320 17.55 16.41 -8.37
N PHE A 321 16.92 15.70 -9.30
CA PHE A 321 17.52 14.65 -10.12
C PHE A 321 17.06 14.78 -11.57
N GLU A 322 17.74 14.06 -12.47
CA GLU A 322 17.39 14.02 -13.90
C GLU A 322 16.85 12.65 -14.26
N PHE A 323 15.90 12.61 -15.19
CA PHE A 323 15.32 11.39 -15.73
C PHE A 323 15.10 11.50 -17.24
N GLU A 324 14.91 10.35 -17.87
CA GLU A 324 14.67 10.22 -19.30
C GLU A 324 13.16 10.08 -19.56
N THR A 325 12.60 10.91 -20.46
CA THR A 325 11.25 10.73 -21.01
C THR A 325 11.29 10.66 -22.52
N GLU A 326 10.27 10.06 -23.13
CA GLU A 326 10.02 10.19 -24.56
C GLU A 326 9.08 11.38 -24.79
N VAL A 327 9.20 12.05 -25.94
CA VAL A 327 8.27 13.10 -26.39
C VAL A 327 8.03 12.89 -27.88
N GLU A 328 6.80 12.54 -28.24
CA GLU A 328 6.45 12.16 -29.61
C GLU A 328 5.76 13.30 -30.39
N ASP A 329 5.13 14.25 -29.69
CA ASP A 329 4.36 15.31 -30.33
C ASP A 329 4.65 16.72 -29.79
N VAL A 330 4.34 17.71 -30.64
CA VAL A 330 4.57 19.13 -30.37
C VAL A 330 3.76 19.66 -29.20
N THR A 331 2.56 19.10 -28.95
CA THR A 331 1.68 19.54 -27.86
C THR A 331 2.31 19.19 -26.52
N GLU A 332 2.71 17.92 -26.36
CA GLU A 332 3.43 17.46 -25.17
C GLU A 332 4.70 18.30 -24.94
N PHE A 333 5.49 18.54 -25.99
CA PHE A 333 6.69 19.36 -25.89
C PHE A 333 6.38 20.81 -25.48
N ASP A 334 5.38 21.44 -26.09
CA ASP A 334 4.98 22.81 -25.77
C ASP A 334 4.52 22.90 -24.30
N ASP A 335 3.77 21.91 -23.80
CA ASP A 335 3.29 21.86 -22.42
C ASP A 335 4.45 21.68 -21.42
N VAL A 336 5.41 20.78 -21.72
CA VAL A 336 6.63 20.60 -20.93
C VAL A 336 7.43 21.90 -20.86
N VAL A 337 7.69 22.53 -22.01
CA VAL A 337 8.48 23.77 -22.08
C VAL A 337 7.77 24.95 -21.41
N ALA A 338 6.43 25.02 -21.48
CA ALA A 338 5.65 26.05 -20.80
C ALA A 338 5.80 26.00 -19.27
N SER A 339 6.11 24.84 -18.70
CA SER A 339 6.34 24.65 -17.26
C SER A 339 7.77 25.01 -16.80
N ILE A 340 8.65 25.41 -17.71
CA ILE A 340 10.03 25.81 -17.42
C ILE A 340 10.05 27.32 -17.11
N ASP A 341 10.13 27.68 -15.83
CA ASP A 341 10.11 29.08 -15.35
C ASP A 341 11.50 29.77 -15.43
N ASP A 342 12.57 29.03 -15.73
CA ASP A 342 13.92 29.58 -15.87
C ASP A 342 14.19 30.20 -17.25
N ASP A 343 14.97 31.28 -17.29
CA ASP A 343 15.44 31.92 -18.52
C ASP A 343 16.38 31.02 -19.35
N LEU A 344 16.99 30.01 -18.72
CA LEU A 344 17.93 29.07 -19.33
C LEU A 344 17.28 27.69 -19.39
N LEU A 345 17.20 27.10 -20.58
CA LEU A 345 16.64 25.77 -20.78
C LEU A 345 17.49 24.69 -20.10
N HIS A 346 18.82 24.87 -20.05
CA HIS A 346 19.74 23.88 -19.49
C HIS A 346 19.63 23.69 -17.97
N SER A 347 18.92 24.56 -17.24
CA SER A 347 18.71 24.38 -15.80
C SER A 347 17.77 23.21 -15.51
N GLN A 348 16.90 22.87 -16.46
CA GLN A 348 15.86 21.85 -16.31
C GLN A 348 15.88 20.79 -17.42
N VAL A 349 16.46 21.06 -18.58
CA VAL A 349 16.64 20.09 -19.67
C VAL A 349 18.12 19.93 -19.99
N SER A 350 18.67 18.74 -19.79
CA SER A 350 20.10 18.52 -19.92
C SER A 350 20.48 18.11 -21.34
N SER A 351 19.71 17.21 -21.96
CA SER A 351 19.97 16.78 -23.33
C SER A 351 18.74 16.23 -24.02
N VAL A 352 18.71 16.32 -25.35
CA VAL A 352 17.66 15.76 -26.19
C VAL A 352 18.29 14.82 -27.21
N LYS A 353 17.82 13.59 -27.29
CA LYS A 353 18.14 12.65 -28.37
C LYS A 353 16.94 12.54 -29.29
N VAL A 354 17.22 12.63 -30.58
CA VAL A 354 16.20 12.60 -31.62
C VAL A 354 16.45 11.45 -32.57
N GLN A 355 15.35 10.85 -33.02
CA GLN A 355 15.34 9.84 -34.06
C GLN A 355 14.07 9.94 -34.90
N ARG A 356 13.98 9.12 -35.94
CA ARG A 356 12.74 8.96 -36.70
C ARG A 356 11.79 8.04 -35.95
N GLU A 357 10.50 8.33 -36.01
CA GLU A 357 9.42 7.49 -35.48
C GLU A 357 9.52 6.03 -36.00
N ASP A 358 9.97 5.83 -37.24
CA ASP A 358 10.09 4.51 -37.85
C ASP A 358 11.42 3.75 -37.58
N ASP A 359 12.27 4.27 -36.68
CA ASP A 359 13.61 3.73 -36.31
C ASP A 359 14.50 3.40 -37.55
N LYS A 360 14.28 4.10 -38.67
CA LYS A 360 15.14 3.99 -39.84
C LYS A 360 16.32 4.94 -39.75
N ALA A 361 17.33 4.65 -40.56
CA ALA A 361 18.47 5.53 -40.73
C ALA A 361 18.06 6.95 -41.13
N LEU A 362 18.77 7.93 -40.59
CA LEU A 362 18.69 9.33 -40.96
C LEU A 362 19.27 9.51 -42.37
N THR A 363 18.60 10.32 -43.19
CA THR A 363 19.11 10.71 -44.51
C THR A 363 20.15 11.83 -44.38
N ASP A 364 20.99 12.02 -45.39
CA ASP A 364 21.98 13.11 -45.39
C ASP A 364 21.34 14.50 -45.20
N GLU A 365 20.15 14.72 -45.79
CA GLU A 365 19.37 15.96 -45.64
C GLU A 365 18.87 16.17 -44.19
N GLN A 366 18.47 15.08 -43.53
CA GLN A 366 18.08 15.11 -42.12
C GLN A 366 19.27 15.35 -41.19
N LEU A 367 20.43 14.77 -41.50
CA LEU A 367 21.66 14.98 -40.74
C LEU A 367 22.16 16.42 -40.86
N GLU A 368 22.07 17.03 -42.05
CA GLU A 368 22.39 18.44 -42.27
C GLU A 368 21.43 19.35 -41.46
N ARG A 369 20.13 19.05 -41.48
CA ARG A 369 19.13 19.78 -40.67
C ARG A 369 19.40 19.69 -39.15
N LEU A 370 19.84 18.52 -38.68
CA LEU A 370 20.19 18.27 -37.28
C LEU A 370 21.48 18.98 -36.88
N ASP A 371 22.51 18.96 -37.74
CA ASP A 371 23.77 19.69 -37.56
C ASP A 371 23.51 21.21 -37.46
N GLU A 372 22.65 21.77 -38.32
CA GLU A 372 22.23 23.18 -38.26
C GLU A 372 21.55 23.55 -36.94
N ALA A 373 20.78 22.62 -36.36
CA ALA A 373 20.13 22.78 -35.06
C ALA A 373 21.09 22.53 -33.86
N GLY A 374 22.32 22.10 -34.13
CA GLY A 374 23.38 21.86 -33.14
C GLY A 374 23.38 20.45 -32.54
N PHE A 375 22.75 19.48 -33.20
CA PHE A 375 22.80 18.08 -32.79
C PHE A 375 24.08 17.40 -33.26
N ASP A 376 24.71 16.64 -32.37
CA ASP A 376 25.86 15.80 -32.66
C ASP A 376 25.45 14.38 -33.04
N TYR A 377 26.17 13.79 -33.99
CA TYR A 377 26.03 12.39 -34.40
C TYR A 377 27.39 11.75 -34.71
N ASP A 378 27.46 10.43 -34.61
CA ASP A 378 28.70 9.66 -34.83
C ASP A 378 29.09 9.66 -36.32
N GLU A 379 29.97 10.57 -36.76
CA GLU A 379 30.47 10.63 -38.15
C GLU A 379 31.19 9.35 -38.62
N TRP A 380 31.69 8.54 -37.68
CA TRP A 380 32.43 7.30 -37.98
C TRP A 380 31.53 6.10 -38.26
N ARG A 381 30.22 6.22 -38.05
CA ARG A 381 29.25 5.14 -38.32
C ARG A 381 28.75 5.25 -39.75
N ASP A 382 28.76 4.12 -40.47
CA ASP A 382 28.22 4.03 -41.84
C ASP A 382 26.71 4.34 -41.92
N VAL A 383 25.99 4.28 -40.78
CA VAL A 383 24.55 4.53 -40.66
C VAL A 383 24.27 5.16 -39.29
N ASN A 384 23.73 6.38 -39.28
CA ASN A 384 23.21 7.04 -38.08
C ASN A 384 21.69 6.87 -37.98
N LYS A 385 21.21 6.51 -36.79
CA LYS A 385 19.78 6.33 -36.48
C LYS A 385 19.23 7.44 -35.59
N SER A 386 20.10 8.12 -34.85
CA SER A 386 19.75 9.16 -33.89
C SER A 386 20.85 10.22 -33.85
N ALA A 387 20.52 11.41 -33.34
CA ALA A 387 21.47 12.47 -33.00
C ALA A 387 21.16 13.01 -31.59
N ARG A 388 22.12 13.63 -30.91
CA ARG A 388 21.96 14.14 -29.54
C ARG A 388 22.35 15.61 -29.45
N LEU A 389 21.56 16.39 -28.73
CA LEU A 389 21.81 17.78 -28.40
C LEU A 389 22.13 17.88 -26.90
N ASP A 390 23.30 18.40 -26.56
CA ASP A 390 23.58 18.89 -25.21
C ASP A 390 23.08 20.34 -25.12
N VAL A 391 22.06 20.56 -24.29
CA VAL A 391 21.38 21.86 -24.22
C VAL A 391 22.32 22.94 -23.69
N LYS A 392 23.19 22.58 -22.74
CA LYS A 392 24.13 23.53 -22.13
C LYS A 392 25.20 23.96 -23.11
N GLU A 393 25.75 23.03 -23.91
CA GLU A 393 26.71 23.36 -24.95
C GLU A 393 26.06 24.23 -26.04
N ARG A 394 24.83 23.91 -26.44
CA ARG A 394 24.07 24.71 -27.42
C ARG A 394 23.84 26.14 -26.94
N GLU A 395 23.41 26.32 -25.69
CA GLU A 395 23.21 27.67 -25.13
C GLU A 395 24.51 28.47 -25.04
N GLN A 396 25.63 27.82 -24.70
CA GLN A 396 26.94 28.48 -24.65
C GLN A 396 27.47 28.84 -26.05
N SER A 397 27.17 28.03 -27.07
CA SER A 397 27.60 28.26 -28.46
C SER A 397 26.94 29.49 -29.10
N ASN A 398 25.72 29.85 -28.69
CA ASN A 398 24.99 31.03 -29.16
C ASN A 398 25.37 32.34 -28.44
N GLY A 399 26.22 32.28 -27.40
CA GLY A 399 26.48 33.39 -26.46
C GLY A 399 27.48 34.47 -26.89
N HIS A 400 27.63 34.80 -28.18
CA HIS A 400 28.48 35.91 -28.62
C HIS A 400 27.79 36.78 -29.69
N ASP A 401 27.22 37.92 -29.25
CA ASP A 401 27.18 39.24 -29.92
C ASP A 401 25.83 40.01 -29.97
N ASP A 402 24.69 39.51 -29.47
CA ASP A 402 23.44 40.29 -29.42
C ASP A 402 22.77 40.30 -28.03
N GLU A 403 22.56 41.49 -27.46
CA GLU A 403 21.94 41.73 -26.13
C GLU A 403 20.41 41.45 -26.08
N ASP A 404 19.79 41.11 -27.22
CA ASP A 404 18.33 40.94 -27.40
C ASP A 404 17.93 39.50 -27.84
N TRP A 405 18.88 38.53 -27.89
CA TRP A 405 18.60 37.16 -28.32
C TRP A 405 18.14 36.28 -27.15
N ASN A 406 16.88 35.82 -27.17
CA ASN A 406 16.39 34.83 -26.21
C ASN A 406 16.84 33.43 -26.66
N THR A 407 17.98 32.97 -26.13
CA THR A 407 18.59 31.68 -26.47
C THR A 407 17.65 30.49 -26.20
N LYS A 408 16.83 30.57 -25.14
CA LYS A 408 15.83 29.55 -24.82
C LYS A 408 14.77 29.44 -25.91
N GLU A 409 14.16 30.55 -26.30
CA GLU A 409 13.13 30.57 -27.37
C GLU A 409 13.66 29.98 -28.68
N SER A 410 14.90 30.33 -29.07
CA SER A 410 15.51 29.78 -30.29
C SER A 410 15.69 28.27 -30.24
N ILE A 411 16.17 27.71 -29.12
CA ILE A 411 16.38 26.26 -29.00
C ILE A 411 15.02 25.54 -28.98
N VAL A 412 14.03 26.12 -28.30
CA VAL A 412 12.66 25.59 -28.27
C VAL A 412 12.04 25.58 -29.66
N GLU A 413 12.21 26.65 -30.46
CA GLU A 413 11.72 26.70 -31.84
C GLU A 413 12.38 25.64 -32.73
N ASP A 414 13.70 25.44 -32.60
CA ASP A 414 14.44 24.40 -33.33
C ASP A 414 13.92 23.00 -32.97
N LEU A 415 13.81 22.69 -31.67
CA LEU A 415 13.29 21.41 -31.16
C LEU A 415 11.85 21.16 -31.61
N ARG A 416 10.98 22.16 -31.46
CA ARG A 416 9.59 22.12 -31.94
C ARG A 416 9.53 21.85 -33.45
N GLY A 417 10.44 22.47 -34.21
CA GLY A 417 10.60 22.24 -35.64
C GLY A 417 10.95 20.78 -35.96
N MET A 418 11.84 20.15 -35.19
CA MET A 418 12.19 18.74 -35.38
C MET A 418 10.96 17.83 -35.21
N LEU A 419 10.15 18.03 -34.17
CA LEU A 419 8.90 17.28 -34.00
C LEU A 419 7.95 17.50 -35.19
N GLY A 420 7.84 18.74 -35.67
CA GLY A 420 7.06 19.07 -36.87
C GLY A 420 7.56 18.41 -38.16
N ASP A 421 8.86 18.13 -38.26
CA ASP A 421 9.51 17.47 -39.40
C ASP A 421 9.41 15.92 -39.33
N GLY A 422 8.74 15.37 -38.31
CA GLY A 422 8.51 13.94 -38.13
C GLY A 422 9.62 13.20 -37.39
N PHE A 423 10.43 13.92 -36.63
CA PHE A 423 11.29 13.33 -35.60
C PHE A 423 10.50 13.10 -34.31
N VAL A 424 11.01 12.21 -33.48
CA VAL A 424 10.55 11.99 -32.10
C VAL A 424 11.75 12.13 -31.17
N PHE A 425 11.50 12.53 -29.93
CA PHE A 425 12.53 12.60 -28.90
C PHE A 425 12.51 11.29 -28.14
N ASP A 426 13.44 10.39 -28.46
CA ASP A 426 13.54 9.09 -27.79
C ASP A 426 14.24 9.15 -26.44
N GLU A 427 14.94 10.25 -26.17
CA GLU A 427 15.52 10.54 -24.86
C GLU A 427 15.47 12.05 -24.61
N PHE A 428 14.52 12.52 -23.82
CA PHE A 428 14.42 13.88 -23.33
C PHE A 428 14.84 13.90 -21.86
N VAL A 429 16.11 14.23 -21.61
CA VAL A 429 16.69 14.21 -20.26
C VAL A 429 16.34 15.52 -19.56
N ARG A 430 15.49 15.45 -18.54
CA ARG A 430 15.02 16.63 -17.81
C ARG A 430 14.86 16.37 -16.31
N ARG A 431 14.67 17.46 -15.56
CA ARG A 431 14.22 17.42 -14.16
C ARG A 431 12.70 17.36 -14.07
N PRO A 432 12.13 16.98 -12.90
CA PRO A 432 10.69 17.08 -12.65
C PRO A 432 10.21 18.54 -12.76
N LEU A 433 9.00 18.72 -13.29
CA LEU A 433 8.42 20.03 -13.62
C LEU A 433 6.96 20.12 -13.17
N GLU A 434 6.39 21.32 -13.19
CA GLU A 434 4.96 21.54 -12.91
C GLU A 434 4.05 20.81 -13.93
N TYR A 435 4.55 20.58 -15.15
CA TYR A 435 3.93 19.69 -16.13
C TYR A 435 3.60 18.31 -15.56
N ASP A 436 4.46 17.75 -14.70
CA ASP A 436 4.24 16.41 -14.15
C ASP A 436 3.04 16.35 -13.21
N PHE A 437 2.72 17.44 -12.50
CA PHE A 437 1.54 17.50 -11.62
C PHE A 437 0.24 17.49 -12.42
N GLY A 438 0.20 18.06 -13.62
CA GLY A 438 -0.98 18.02 -14.48
C GLY A 438 -1.29 16.64 -15.08
N ASN A 439 -0.37 15.67 -14.91
CA ASN A 439 -0.43 14.35 -15.53
C ASN A 439 -0.49 13.20 -14.52
N ILE A 440 -0.63 13.49 -13.22
CA ILE A 440 -0.86 12.46 -12.21
C ILE A 440 -2.35 12.23 -11.98
N PHE A 441 -2.70 11.08 -11.40
CA PHE A 441 -4.05 10.86 -10.87
C PHE A 441 -4.23 11.59 -9.53
N GLY A 442 -5.14 12.56 -9.50
CA GLY A 442 -5.37 13.45 -8.35
C GLY A 442 -4.42 14.66 -8.35
N GLU A 443 -4.34 15.35 -7.22
CA GLU A 443 -3.42 16.48 -7.01
C GLU A 443 -2.36 16.12 -5.97
N PRO A 444 -1.16 16.73 -5.97
CA PRO A 444 -0.18 16.54 -4.90
C PRO A 444 -0.77 16.83 -3.52
N PHE A 445 -0.67 15.87 -2.60
CA PHE A 445 -1.19 15.98 -1.24
C PHE A 445 -0.09 16.41 -0.26
N HIS A 446 -0.02 17.72 0.03
CA HIS A 446 0.96 18.29 0.97
C HIS A 446 0.48 18.12 2.42
N TRP A 447 0.86 17.00 3.03
CA TRP A 447 0.32 16.51 4.31
C TRP A 447 0.25 17.53 5.45
N PHE A 448 1.29 18.35 5.67
CA PHE A 448 1.28 19.33 6.78
C PHE A 448 0.41 20.55 6.51
N ALA A 449 0.01 20.78 5.26
CA ALA A 449 -0.83 21.89 4.83
C ALA A 449 -2.29 21.45 4.71
N GLU A 450 -2.51 20.23 4.21
CA GLU A 450 -3.83 19.61 4.03
C GLU A 450 -4.40 19.07 5.36
N PHE A 451 -3.54 18.55 6.23
CA PHE A 451 -3.88 18.11 7.59
C PHE A 451 -2.97 18.83 8.62
N PRO A 452 -3.11 20.15 8.77
CA PRO A 452 -2.23 20.91 9.65
C PRO A 452 -2.41 20.54 11.12
N GLU A 453 -3.55 19.95 11.51
CA GLU A 453 -3.80 19.48 12.87
C GLU A 453 -2.86 18.36 13.29
N VAL A 454 -2.35 17.58 12.32
CA VAL A 454 -1.48 16.43 12.62
C VAL A 454 -0.02 16.82 12.83
N SER A 455 0.32 18.09 12.60
CA SER A 455 1.64 18.66 12.80
C SER A 455 1.66 19.60 14.01
N PRO A 456 2.77 19.65 14.79
CA PRO A 456 2.98 20.72 15.77
C PRO A 456 2.96 22.11 15.12
N ARG A 457 2.60 23.14 15.90
CA ARG A 457 2.71 24.55 15.48
C ARG A 457 4.19 24.93 15.30
N TYR A 458 4.45 25.83 14.37
CA TYR A 458 5.82 26.27 14.09
C TYR A 458 6.46 26.97 15.31
N GLY A 459 7.61 26.47 15.75
CA GLY A 459 8.39 27.06 16.85
C GLY A 459 8.05 26.57 18.26
N GLU A 460 7.14 25.60 18.43
CA GLU A 460 6.88 24.95 19.72
C GLU A 460 7.96 23.92 20.11
N GLU A 461 8.73 23.40 19.14
CA GLU A 461 9.95 22.64 19.37
C GLU A 461 11.20 23.45 18.93
N GLY A 462 12.25 23.43 19.75
CA GLY A 462 13.40 24.34 19.65
C GLY A 462 14.16 24.29 18.32
N GLU A 463 14.62 25.47 17.86
CA GLU A 463 15.53 25.74 16.72
C GLU A 463 15.80 24.58 15.74
N GLY A 464 14.84 24.32 14.84
CA GLY A 464 14.98 23.45 13.67
C GLY A 464 13.68 23.45 12.87
N SER A 465 13.72 23.82 11.59
CA SER A 465 12.59 24.07 10.69
C SER A 465 11.84 22.81 10.22
N SER A 466 11.45 21.94 11.14
CA SER A 466 10.99 20.57 10.86
C SER A 466 9.58 20.33 11.43
N ARG A 467 8.56 20.24 10.56
CA ARG A 467 7.19 19.85 10.94
C ARG A 467 7.07 18.33 10.88
N THR A 468 7.08 17.63 12.03
CA THR A 468 6.78 16.19 12.08
C THR A 468 5.28 15.97 11.92
N LEU A 469 4.90 14.94 11.16
CA LEU A 469 3.51 14.50 11.05
C LEU A 469 3.31 13.36 12.04
N ASN A 470 2.29 13.47 12.89
CA ASN A 470 2.11 12.57 14.01
C ASN A 470 0.82 11.75 13.82
N PHE A 471 0.89 10.68 13.03
CA PHE A 471 -0.18 9.67 12.96
C PHE A 471 0.15 8.50 13.88
N ASP A 472 -0.74 8.19 14.81
CA ASP A 472 -0.59 7.07 15.74
C ASP A 472 -0.80 5.71 15.07
N LEU A 473 -1.70 5.68 14.09
CA LEU A 473 -2.23 4.48 13.49
C LEU A 473 -2.36 4.69 11.99
N ILE A 474 -1.73 3.81 11.20
CA ILE A 474 -1.92 3.80 9.75
C ILE A 474 -2.35 2.41 9.31
N LEU A 475 -3.51 2.34 8.66
CA LEU A 475 -4.12 1.10 8.24
C LEU A 475 -4.91 1.26 6.95
N GLY A 476 -4.95 0.23 6.13
CA GLY A 476 -5.68 0.32 4.87
C GLY A 476 -5.46 -0.84 3.90
N ASN A 477 -6.01 -0.63 2.70
CA ASN A 477 -5.81 -1.49 1.55
C ASN A 477 -5.25 -0.66 0.38
N PRO A 478 -3.93 -0.45 0.31
CA PRO A 478 -3.34 0.32 -0.78
C PRO A 478 -3.59 -0.36 -2.13
N PRO A 479 -3.63 0.39 -3.24
CA PRO A 479 -3.78 -0.19 -4.56
C PRO A 479 -2.57 -1.03 -4.97
N TYR A 480 -2.81 -2.08 -5.76
CA TYR A 480 -1.79 -3.07 -6.14
C TYR A 480 -1.47 -3.07 -7.63
N GLY A 481 -0.22 -3.41 -7.96
CA GLY A 481 0.19 -3.62 -9.34
C GLY A 481 0.87 -2.40 -9.97
N ASP A 482 1.17 -2.50 -11.26
CA ASP A 482 1.88 -1.46 -12.01
C ASP A 482 0.86 -0.50 -12.64
N ILE A 483 0.25 0.34 -11.81
CA ILE A 483 -0.85 1.24 -12.20
C ILE A 483 -0.43 2.72 -12.25
N MET A 484 0.74 3.07 -11.73
CA MET A 484 1.26 4.43 -11.78
C MET A 484 1.64 4.80 -13.22
N GLY A 485 1.23 6.00 -13.63
CA GLY A 485 1.71 6.64 -14.85
C GLY A 485 3.16 7.07 -14.74
N GLN A 486 3.67 7.63 -15.83
CA GLN A 486 5.08 8.04 -15.91
C GLN A 486 5.38 9.19 -14.94
N SER A 487 4.51 10.19 -14.86
CA SER A 487 4.69 11.33 -13.95
C SER A 487 4.64 10.91 -12.48
N GLU A 488 3.77 9.97 -12.08
CA GLU A 488 3.82 9.44 -10.71
C GLU A 488 5.12 8.69 -10.41
N LYS A 489 5.61 7.88 -11.35
CA LYS A 489 6.88 7.16 -11.20
C LYS A 489 8.06 8.11 -11.01
N VAL A 490 8.09 9.19 -11.78
CA VAL A 490 9.11 10.25 -11.64
C VAL A 490 8.99 10.93 -10.27
N LEU A 491 7.79 11.37 -9.89
CA LEU A 491 7.58 12.12 -8.64
C LEU A 491 7.79 11.26 -7.38
N THR A 492 7.80 9.94 -7.52
CA THR A 492 8.12 8.97 -6.46
C THR A 492 9.51 8.35 -6.59
N ASP A 493 10.35 8.78 -7.54
CA ASP A 493 11.67 8.16 -7.78
C ASP A 493 12.64 8.32 -6.60
N THR A 494 12.44 9.34 -5.76
CA THR A 494 13.22 9.54 -4.53
C THR A 494 12.93 8.53 -3.43
N TYR A 495 11.90 7.69 -3.60
CA TYR A 495 11.56 6.63 -2.67
C TYR A 495 12.56 5.48 -2.83
N ASP A 496 12.93 4.82 -1.73
CA ASP A 496 13.74 3.60 -1.79
C ASP A 496 13.04 2.50 -2.62
N THR A 497 11.71 2.56 -2.67
CA THR A 497 10.82 1.68 -3.43
C THR A 497 10.41 2.23 -4.81
N GLY A 498 10.86 3.42 -5.22
CA GLY A 498 10.42 4.09 -6.46
C GLY A 498 10.55 3.22 -7.72
N GLY A 499 11.66 2.49 -7.86
CA GLY A 499 11.92 1.58 -8.99
C GLY A 499 11.12 0.26 -8.99
N ILE A 500 10.20 0.06 -8.05
CA ILE A 500 9.38 -1.15 -7.96
C ILE A 500 8.06 -0.97 -8.74
N ASN A 501 7.84 -1.83 -9.74
CA ASN A 501 6.58 -1.90 -10.49
C ASN A 501 5.47 -2.65 -9.71
N ASP A 502 5.11 -2.10 -8.55
CA ASP A 502 3.97 -2.48 -7.72
C ASP A 502 3.67 -1.33 -6.74
N THR A 503 2.64 -0.52 -7.02
CA THR A 503 2.29 0.70 -6.29
C THR A 503 2.14 0.51 -4.78
N ALA A 504 1.79 -0.70 -4.33
CA ALA A 504 1.73 -1.03 -2.91
C ALA A 504 3.07 -0.85 -2.18
N ALA A 505 4.20 -0.99 -2.88
CA ALA A 505 5.53 -0.81 -2.32
C ALA A 505 5.77 0.66 -1.91
N GLN A 506 5.44 1.60 -2.80
CA GLN A 506 5.53 3.04 -2.57
C GLN A 506 4.56 3.48 -1.47
N PHE A 507 3.34 2.89 -1.43
CA PHE A 507 2.40 3.14 -0.33
C PHE A 507 2.93 2.68 1.02
N VAL A 508 3.49 1.48 1.13
CA VAL A 508 4.07 0.99 2.38
C VAL A 508 5.20 1.92 2.84
N GLU A 509 6.08 2.33 1.94
CA GLU A 509 7.13 3.30 2.29
C GLU A 509 6.53 4.62 2.76
N ARG A 510 5.57 5.18 2.02
CA ARG A 510 4.91 6.45 2.36
C ARG A 510 4.24 6.39 3.72
N GLN A 511 3.50 5.31 4.00
CA GLN A 511 2.82 5.11 5.27
C GLN A 511 3.82 5.04 6.43
N LEU A 512 4.94 4.33 6.28
CA LEU A 512 5.97 4.27 7.31
C LEU A 512 6.66 5.63 7.55
N GLN A 513 6.74 6.49 6.54
CA GLN A 513 7.21 7.87 6.69
C GLN A 513 6.22 8.74 7.48
N LEU A 514 4.91 8.56 7.26
CA LEU A 514 3.84 9.33 7.90
C LEU A 514 3.49 8.85 9.32
N LEU A 515 3.80 7.60 9.64
CA LEU A 515 3.56 7.02 10.95
C LEU A 515 4.48 7.66 12.01
N ASP A 516 3.95 7.98 13.18
CA ASP A 516 4.73 8.52 14.28
C ASP A 516 5.62 7.45 14.94
N ASP A 517 6.64 7.88 15.68
CA ASP A 517 7.45 7.00 16.51
C ASP A 517 6.58 6.39 17.62
N GLY A 518 6.55 5.06 17.70
CA GLY A 518 5.64 4.33 18.59
C GLY A 518 4.25 4.08 18.00
N GLY A 519 3.97 4.57 16.79
CA GLY A 519 2.75 4.30 16.05
C GLY A 519 2.68 2.87 15.50
N TYR A 520 1.47 2.43 15.15
CA TYR A 520 1.19 1.08 14.66
C TYR A 520 0.71 1.08 13.20
N PHE A 521 1.24 0.13 12.43
CA PHE A 521 0.97 -0.08 11.01
C PHE A 521 0.12 -1.33 10.77
N GLY A 522 -0.79 -1.29 9.79
CA GLY A 522 -1.62 -2.45 9.42
C GLY A 522 -2.20 -2.40 8.01
N ASN A 523 -1.61 -3.13 7.07
CA ASN A 523 -2.12 -3.20 5.70
C ASN A 523 -2.48 -4.61 5.27
N ILE A 524 -3.50 -4.72 4.42
CA ILE A 524 -3.64 -5.85 3.50
C ILE A 524 -2.98 -5.51 2.18
N THR A 525 -2.15 -6.42 1.69
CA THR A 525 -1.44 -6.29 0.41
C THR A 525 -1.41 -7.60 -0.34
N THR A 526 -0.80 -7.62 -1.53
CA THR A 526 -0.56 -8.86 -2.25
C THR A 526 0.64 -9.60 -1.66
N LEU A 527 0.57 -10.93 -1.67
CA LEU A 527 1.65 -11.83 -1.28
C LEU A 527 2.93 -11.56 -2.11
N ARG A 528 2.81 -10.87 -3.26
CA ARG A 528 3.95 -10.49 -4.11
C ARG A 528 5.02 -9.76 -3.30
N LEU A 529 4.61 -8.84 -2.42
CA LEU A 529 5.48 -8.11 -1.49
C LEU A 529 6.30 -9.03 -0.58
N VAL A 530 5.91 -10.30 -0.39
CA VAL A 530 6.61 -11.26 0.48
C VAL A 530 7.61 -12.13 -0.29
N TYR A 531 7.30 -12.61 -1.49
CA TYR A 531 8.06 -13.71 -2.14
C TYR A 531 8.93 -13.33 -3.36
N GLN A 532 8.87 -12.08 -3.84
CA GLN A 532 9.68 -11.65 -4.98
C GLN A 532 11.00 -11.00 -4.54
N SER A 533 12.07 -11.32 -5.27
CA SER A 533 13.44 -10.92 -4.90
C SER A 533 13.79 -9.47 -5.19
N ASN A 534 13.10 -8.84 -6.14
CA ASN A 534 13.27 -7.43 -6.47
C ASN A 534 12.57 -6.48 -5.47
N LEU A 535 11.95 -7.03 -4.41
CA LEU A 535 11.24 -6.25 -3.39
C LEU A 535 12.05 -6.09 -2.09
N LYS A 536 13.36 -6.35 -2.16
CA LYS A 536 14.29 -6.12 -1.06
C LYS A 536 14.16 -4.71 -0.45
N PRO A 537 14.02 -3.61 -1.24
CA PRO A 537 13.86 -2.29 -0.66
C PRO A 537 12.66 -2.17 0.30
N VAL A 538 11.55 -2.85 -0.01
CA VAL A 538 10.37 -2.89 0.88
C VAL A 538 10.70 -3.60 2.20
N HIS A 539 11.41 -4.72 2.14
CA HIS A 539 11.82 -5.48 3.33
C HIS A 539 12.82 -4.71 4.17
N ASP A 540 13.79 -4.06 3.53
CA ASP A 540 14.77 -3.21 4.19
C ASP A 540 14.05 -2.07 4.92
N LYS A 541 13.08 -1.41 4.27
CA LYS A 541 12.31 -0.34 4.90
C LYS A 541 11.54 -0.80 6.13
N MET A 542 10.92 -1.99 6.07
CA MET A 542 10.25 -2.59 7.21
C MET A 542 11.23 -2.83 8.37
N ARG A 543 12.43 -3.35 8.09
CA ARG A 543 13.46 -3.62 9.11
C ARG A 543 14.05 -2.35 9.70
N GLU A 544 14.22 -1.32 8.90
CA GLU A 544 14.74 -0.02 9.34
C GLU A 544 13.75 0.71 10.23
N THR A 545 12.45 0.51 10.01
CA THR A 545 11.41 1.30 10.68
C THR A 545 10.73 0.56 11.84
N MET A 546 10.64 -0.76 11.77
CA MET A 546 9.89 -1.59 12.72
C MET A 546 10.79 -2.68 13.31
N PRO A 547 11.01 -2.72 14.65
CA PRO A 547 11.80 -3.76 15.30
C PRO A 547 11.25 -5.17 15.07
N GLU A 548 9.93 -5.30 14.96
CA GLU A 548 9.25 -6.54 14.61
C GLU A 548 8.15 -6.25 13.59
N THR A 549 8.21 -6.93 12.45
CA THR A 549 7.17 -6.93 11.43
C THR A 549 6.53 -8.30 11.34
N LEU A 550 5.21 -8.37 11.50
CA LEU A 550 4.43 -9.60 11.35
C LEU A 550 3.75 -9.65 9.99
N ILE A 551 3.94 -10.75 9.27
CA ILE A 551 3.35 -10.96 7.94
C ILE A 551 2.49 -12.23 7.94
N SER A 552 1.16 -12.07 7.94
CA SER A 552 0.24 -13.19 7.76
C SER A 552 0.10 -13.52 6.28
N CYS A 553 0.40 -14.75 5.88
CA CYS A 553 0.33 -15.20 4.49
C CYS A 553 -0.94 -16.02 4.25
N PHE A 554 -1.84 -15.57 3.37
CA PHE A 554 -3.10 -16.29 3.14
C PHE A 554 -3.05 -17.20 1.91
N ALA A 555 -3.59 -18.39 2.07
CA ALA A 555 -3.76 -19.31 0.96
C ALA A 555 -4.89 -18.85 0.04
N SER A 556 -4.69 -19.04 -1.26
CA SER A 556 -5.74 -18.95 -2.28
C SER A 556 -6.72 -20.12 -2.24
N ARG A 557 -6.41 -21.18 -1.48
CA ARG A 557 -7.17 -22.42 -1.43
C ARG A 557 -7.25 -23.00 0.00
N PRO A 558 -8.39 -23.60 0.40
CA PRO A 558 -9.56 -23.89 -0.45
C PRO A 558 -10.42 -22.66 -0.79
N THR A 559 -10.34 -21.58 -0.01
CA THR A 559 -11.01 -20.30 -0.26
C THR A 559 -10.03 -19.16 -0.10
N SER A 560 -10.07 -18.17 -0.99
CA SER A 560 -9.26 -16.95 -0.95
C SER A 560 -9.79 -15.93 0.06
N VAL A 561 -8.96 -14.93 0.38
CA VAL A 561 -9.37 -13.79 1.21
C VAL A 561 -10.48 -12.99 0.52
N PHE A 562 -10.27 -12.66 -0.76
CA PHE A 562 -11.24 -11.99 -1.63
C PHE A 562 -12.02 -13.04 -2.43
N GLU A 563 -13.35 -13.07 -2.32
CA GLU A 563 -14.19 -14.09 -2.97
C GLU A 563 -14.28 -13.92 -4.50
N ASN A 564 -14.25 -12.66 -4.96
CA ASN A 564 -14.48 -12.30 -6.36
C ASN A 564 -13.20 -11.89 -7.11
N ALA A 565 -12.03 -12.03 -6.49
CA ALA A 565 -10.75 -11.65 -7.08
C ALA A 565 -9.69 -12.75 -6.86
N GLU A 566 -8.91 -13.08 -7.91
CA GLU A 566 -7.77 -14.01 -7.80
C GLU A 566 -6.53 -13.34 -7.18
N VAL A 567 -6.70 -12.63 -6.07
CA VAL A 567 -5.62 -11.96 -5.34
C VAL A 567 -5.13 -12.88 -4.22
N ARG A 568 -3.83 -13.17 -4.23
CA ARG A 568 -3.14 -13.82 -3.09
C ARG A 568 -2.77 -12.73 -2.10
N ALA A 569 -3.41 -12.73 -0.95
CA ALA A 569 -3.26 -11.68 0.03
C ALA A 569 -2.20 -12.00 1.10
N SER A 570 -1.62 -10.96 1.65
CA SER A 570 -0.87 -10.97 2.91
C SER A 570 -1.29 -9.78 3.75
N ILE A 571 -1.28 -9.94 5.06
CA ILE A 571 -1.46 -8.84 6.02
C ILE A 571 -0.09 -8.52 6.62
N ILE A 572 0.25 -7.24 6.70
CA ILE A 572 1.49 -6.74 7.28
C ILE A 572 1.13 -5.83 8.45
N THR A 573 1.66 -6.13 9.63
CA THR A 573 1.46 -5.33 10.84
C THR A 573 2.77 -5.14 11.59
N GLY A 574 2.94 -4.02 12.27
CA GLY A 574 4.11 -3.78 13.11
C GLY A 574 4.03 -2.45 13.84
N LYS A 575 4.97 -2.24 14.77
CA LYS A 575 5.13 -0.98 15.50
C LYS A 575 6.34 -0.23 14.97
N LYS A 576 6.19 1.03 14.62
CA LYS A 576 7.33 1.89 14.28
C LYS A 576 8.10 2.24 15.56
N THR A 577 9.41 2.16 15.49
CA THR A 577 10.28 2.56 16.61
C THR A 577 11.57 3.12 16.05
N ASN A 578 12.07 4.17 16.69
CA ASN A 578 13.36 4.77 16.39
C ASN A 578 14.49 3.91 16.99
N SER A 579 14.73 2.75 16.38
CA SER A 579 15.77 1.80 16.77
C SER A 579 16.95 1.91 15.81
N GLU A 580 18.17 2.00 16.34
CA GLU A 580 19.39 1.87 15.51
C GLU A 580 19.63 0.41 15.08
N GLU A 581 18.98 -0.56 15.74
CA GLU A 581 19.07 -1.97 15.38
C GLU A 581 18.05 -2.32 14.29
N SER A 582 18.53 -3.05 13.26
CA SER A 582 17.68 -3.62 12.22
C SER A 582 16.65 -4.57 12.83
N GLY A 583 15.39 -4.31 12.53
CA GLY A 583 14.27 -5.16 12.95
C GLY A 583 14.22 -6.53 12.29
N GLU A 584 13.37 -7.37 12.86
CA GLU A 584 13.08 -8.74 12.45
C GLU A 584 11.78 -8.81 11.64
N ILE A 585 11.76 -9.62 10.59
CA ILE A 585 10.53 -9.95 9.86
C ILE A 585 10.10 -11.35 10.24
N ARG A 586 8.85 -11.50 10.67
CA ARG A 586 8.27 -12.77 11.07
C ARG A 586 7.09 -13.08 10.17
N THR A 587 7.08 -14.29 9.61
CA THR A 587 6.01 -14.74 8.71
C THR A 587 5.21 -15.86 9.34
N SER A 588 3.96 -16.01 8.90
CA SER A 588 3.16 -17.21 9.15
C SER A 588 3.37 -18.24 8.03
N GLU A 589 2.96 -19.49 8.25
CA GLU A 589 2.64 -20.38 7.14
C GLU A 589 1.42 -19.86 6.37
N PHE A 590 1.08 -20.53 5.28
CA PHE A 590 -0.16 -20.25 4.57
C PHE A 590 -1.38 -20.53 5.47
N VAL A 591 -2.03 -19.46 5.92
CA VAL A 591 -3.32 -19.49 6.62
C VAL A 591 -4.38 -19.98 5.64
N ARG A 592 -4.96 -21.15 5.94
CA ARG A 592 -5.97 -21.82 5.10
C ARG A 592 -7.35 -21.73 5.71
N MET A 593 -8.30 -21.26 4.92
CA MET A 593 -9.69 -21.07 5.33
C MET A 593 -10.65 -21.70 4.33
N ASN A 594 -11.81 -22.11 4.82
CA ASN A 594 -13.00 -22.48 4.05
C ASN A 594 -14.21 -21.72 4.61
N SER A 595 -15.37 -21.84 3.94
CA SER A 595 -16.61 -21.19 4.36
C SER A 595 -17.03 -21.49 5.80
N ASP A 596 -16.68 -22.67 6.32
CA ASP A 596 -17.16 -23.17 7.60
C ASP A 596 -16.28 -22.71 8.78
N ASN A 597 -15.02 -22.36 8.52
CA ASN A 597 -14.04 -22.01 9.55
C ASN A 597 -13.42 -20.61 9.41
N ARG A 598 -13.79 -19.83 8.38
CA ARG A 598 -13.19 -18.52 8.08
C ARG A 598 -13.19 -17.58 9.29
N GLU A 599 -14.35 -17.35 9.90
CA GLU A 599 -14.49 -16.48 11.06
C GLU A 599 -13.60 -16.95 12.23
N GLN A 600 -13.61 -18.25 12.51
CA GLN A 600 -12.78 -18.84 13.55
C GLN A 600 -11.28 -18.62 13.26
N VAL A 601 -10.84 -18.87 12.03
CA VAL A 601 -9.43 -18.73 11.64
C VAL A 601 -8.97 -17.29 11.73
N LEU A 602 -9.77 -16.32 11.27
CA LEU A 602 -9.44 -14.89 11.34
C LEU A 602 -9.48 -14.35 12.78
N SER A 603 -10.24 -14.99 13.67
CA SER A 603 -10.29 -14.64 15.10
C SER A 603 -9.18 -15.27 15.96
N ASN A 604 -8.50 -16.29 15.45
CA ASN A 604 -7.47 -17.01 16.18
C ASN A 604 -6.12 -16.30 16.11
N THR A 605 -5.28 -16.54 17.12
CA THR A 605 -3.87 -16.17 17.08
C THR A 605 -3.16 -16.93 15.95
N ILE A 606 -2.40 -16.19 15.14
CA ILE A 606 -1.55 -16.73 14.08
C ILE A 606 -0.14 -16.91 14.66
N ASP A 607 0.47 -18.06 14.40
CA ASP A 607 1.86 -18.32 14.76
C ASP A 607 2.81 -17.65 13.76
N TYR A 608 3.81 -16.94 14.28
CA TYR A 608 4.82 -16.23 13.49
C TYR A 608 6.23 -16.65 13.87
N HIS A 609 7.08 -16.81 12.85
CA HIS A 609 8.49 -17.13 13.03
C HIS A 609 9.40 -16.21 12.21
N ALA A 610 10.50 -15.82 12.83
CA ALA A 610 11.63 -15.11 12.25
C ALA A 610 12.10 -15.76 10.94
N VAL A 611 12.28 -14.95 9.89
CA VAL A 611 12.74 -15.44 8.59
C VAL A 611 14.27 -15.50 8.50
N GLU A 612 14.97 -14.83 9.40
CA GLU A 612 16.39 -14.55 9.34
C GLU A 612 17.19 -15.84 9.40
N GLY A 613 18.01 -16.04 8.36
CA GLY A 613 18.81 -17.24 8.19
C GLY A 613 18.03 -18.39 7.53
N TYR A 614 16.74 -18.25 7.27
CA TYR A 614 15.92 -19.26 6.58
C TYR A 614 15.55 -18.85 5.16
N GLU A 615 16.02 -17.72 4.66
CA GLU A 615 15.56 -17.22 3.37
C GLU A 615 16.17 -17.96 2.19
N LEU A 616 15.43 -18.02 1.09
CA LEU A 616 15.86 -18.79 -0.07
C LEU A 616 16.54 -17.90 -1.10
N GLY A 617 17.85 -18.04 -1.22
CA GLY A 617 18.61 -17.65 -2.41
C GLY A 617 18.91 -18.87 -3.27
N GLU A 618 20.17 -19.02 -3.67
CA GLU A 618 20.72 -20.21 -4.32
C GLU A 618 20.64 -21.46 -3.44
N LYS A 619 20.67 -21.24 -2.13
CA LYS A 619 20.56 -22.23 -1.05
C LYS A 619 19.70 -21.65 0.06
N ILE A 620 19.19 -22.51 0.94
CA ILE A 620 18.42 -22.07 2.10
C ILE A 620 19.38 -21.38 3.09
N GLY A 621 19.03 -20.18 3.54
CA GLY A 621 19.82 -19.34 4.43
C GLY A 621 20.95 -18.57 3.75
N VAL A 622 20.97 -18.52 2.41
CA VAL A 622 21.92 -17.72 1.64
C VAL A 622 21.20 -16.52 1.05
N HIS A 623 21.68 -15.32 1.39
CA HIS A 623 21.12 -14.06 0.89
C HIS A 623 21.85 -13.64 -0.40
N ASP A 624 21.16 -13.69 -1.53
CA ASP A 624 21.65 -13.23 -2.84
C ASP A 624 20.56 -12.49 -3.63
N SER A 625 20.88 -12.04 -4.84
CA SER A 625 19.98 -11.30 -5.75
C SER A 625 18.61 -11.96 -6.04
N ARG A 626 18.42 -13.24 -5.71
CA ARG A 626 17.19 -14.03 -5.92
C ARG A 626 16.45 -14.38 -4.62
N TYR A 627 16.68 -13.60 -3.56
CA TYR A 627 16.07 -13.73 -2.25
C TYR A 627 14.54 -13.91 -2.27
N SER A 628 14.02 -14.84 -1.48
CA SER A 628 12.59 -15.01 -1.24
C SER A 628 12.35 -15.29 0.24
N MET A 629 11.43 -14.56 0.87
CA MET A 629 11.07 -14.84 2.25
C MET A 629 10.32 -16.17 2.36
N PRO A 630 10.67 -17.00 3.37
CA PRO A 630 9.94 -18.20 3.70
C PRO A 630 8.59 -17.83 4.32
N LYS A 631 7.65 -18.76 4.26
CA LYS A 631 6.37 -18.72 4.98
C LYS A 631 6.45 -19.79 6.05
N LEU A 632 6.73 -19.39 7.27
CA LEU A 632 7.09 -20.29 8.37
C LEU A 632 5.92 -20.47 9.33
N GLY A 633 5.49 -21.71 9.47
CA GLY A 633 4.42 -22.11 10.39
C GLY A 633 4.95 -22.53 11.76
N PRO A 634 4.21 -23.36 12.51
CA PRO A 634 4.57 -23.79 13.86
C PRO A 634 5.97 -24.39 13.96
N GLN A 635 6.55 -24.44 15.17
CA GLN A 635 7.93 -24.89 15.41
C GLN A 635 8.34 -26.18 14.67
N ALA A 636 7.46 -27.17 14.54
CA ALA A 636 7.76 -28.40 13.81
C ALA A 636 8.05 -28.19 12.31
N HIS A 637 7.41 -27.19 11.69
CA HIS A 637 7.70 -26.74 10.33
C HIS A 637 9.09 -26.10 10.27
N VAL A 638 9.40 -25.19 11.19
CA VAL A 638 10.72 -24.53 11.28
C VAL A 638 11.84 -25.55 11.49
N ASP A 639 11.67 -26.53 12.38
CA ASP A 639 12.66 -27.59 12.63
C ASP A 639 12.98 -28.40 11.36
N LEU A 640 11.96 -28.62 10.51
CA LEU A 640 12.12 -29.30 9.23
C LEU A 640 12.86 -28.41 8.22
N ILE A 641 12.54 -27.12 8.14
CA ILE A 641 13.25 -26.17 7.28
C ILE A 641 14.70 -26.01 7.74
N GLU A 642 14.98 -25.98 9.04
CA GLU A 642 16.34 -25.97 9.60
C GLU A 642 17.11 -27.25 9.22
N THR A 643 16.44 -28.41 9.25
CA THR A 643 17.06 -29.67 8.78
C THR A 643 17.41 -29.59 7.29
N LEU A 644 16.53 -29.04 6.45
CA LEU A 644 16.81 -28.82 5.03
C LEU A 644 17.94 -27.81 4.84
N ARG A 645 17.97 -26.73 5.62
CA ARG A 645 19.02 -25.72 5.62
C ARG A 645 20.37 -26.35 5.93
N GLN A 646 20.50 -27.09 7.03
CA GLN A 646 21.75 -27.78 7.40
C GLN A 646 22.25 -28.71 6.30
N LYS A 647 21.34 -29.41 5.60
CA LYS A 647 21.69 -30.22 4.42
C LYS A 647 22.06 -29.39 3.19
N SER A 648 21.56 -28.16 3.06
CA SER A 648 21.86 -27.24 1.96
C SER A 648 23.25 -26.60 2.09
N ILE A 649 23.59 -26.13 3.31
CA ILE A 649 24.79 -25.31 3.57
C ILE A 649 25.90 -26.01 4.36
N GLY A 650 25.74 -27.29 4.72
CA GLY A 650 26.78 -28.07 5.40
C GLY A 650 28.02 -28.32 4.54
N ASP A 651 29.08 -28.89 5.13
CA ASP A 651 30.38 -29.12 4.47
C ASP A 651 30.27 -29.94 3.16
N ASP A 652 29.31 -30.86 3.08
CA ASP A 652 28.98 -31.67 1.90
C ASP A 652 27.60 -31.30 1.31
N GLY A 653 27.10 -30.10 1.61
CA GLY A 653 25.76 -29.66 1.23
C GLY A 653 25.66 -29.29 -0.25
N GLU A 654 25.05 -30.16 -1.04
CA GLU A 654 24.73 -29.91 -2.44
C GLU A 654 23.24 -29.62 -2.61
N VAL A 655 22.89 -28.84 -3.64
CA VAL A 655 21.51 -28.68 -4.10
C VAL A 655 21.33 -29.30 -5.48
N PHE A 656 20.09 -29.45 -5.95
CA PHE A 656 19.81 -30.03 -7.26
C PHE A 656 20.58 -29.35 -8.40
N ARG A 657 20.79 -28.04 -8.31
CA ARG A 657 21.59 -27.28 -9.26
C ARG A 657 23.03 -27.78 -9.40
N ASP A 658 23.66 -28.16 -8.29
CA ASP A 658 25.08 -28.52 -8.26
C ASP A 658 25.32 -29.85 -9.01
N ARG A 659 24.26 -30.67 -9.17
CA ARG A 659 24.24 -31.93 -9.92
C ARG A 659 23.62 -31.82 -11.32
N GLU A 660 23.09 -30.65 -11.68
CA GLU A 660 22.47 -30.41 -12.98
C GLU A 660 23.53 -30.40 -14.10
N GLN A 661 23.22 -31.02 -15.24
CA GLN A 661 24.12 -31.13 -16.38
C GLN A 661 23.70 -30.22 -17.54
N ASP A 662 24.68 -29.65 -18.25
CA ASP A 662 24.43 -28.79 -19.43
C ASP A 662 23.99 -29.57 -20.69
N SER A 663 24.11 -30.90 -20.69
CA SER A 663 23.96 -31.76 -21.87
C SER A 663 22.72 -32.66 -21.82
N GLU A 664 22.26 -33.14 -22.99
CA GLU A 664 21.17 -34.13 -23.11
C GLU A 664 21.61 -35.52 -22.64
N THR A 665 21.85 -35.68 -21.34
CA THR A 665 21.94 -37.03 -20.76
C THR A 665 20.58 -37.72 -20.91
N PRO A 666 20.51 -39.07 -20.99
CA PRO A 666 19.24 -39.77 -20.99
C PRO A 666 18.52 -39.67 -19.63
N HIS A 667 19.12 -39.01 -18.64
CA HIS A 667 18.69 -38.95 -17.26
C HIS A 667 18.01 -37.62 -16.95
N VAL A 668 16.81 -37.47 -17.48
CA VAL A 668 16.04 -36.22 -17.44
C VAL A 668 14.86 -36.28 -16.47
N VAL A 669 14.56 -35.15 -15.83
CA VAL A 669 13.31 -34.90 -15.09
C VAL A 669 12.64 -33.67 -15.69
N TRP A 670 11.39 -33.83 -16.11
CA TRP A 670 10.55 -32.77 -16.65
C TRP A 670 9.52 -32.32 -15.62
N ARG A 671 9.09 -31.06 -15.67
CA ARG A 671 7.97 -30.57 -14.85
C ARG A 671 7.19 -29.48 -15.57
N SER A 672 5.93 -29.31 -15.17
CA SER A 672 5.13 -28.12 -15.54
C SER A 672 5.43 -26.97 -14.58
N TYR A 673 5.50 -25.74 -15.08
CA TYR A 673 5.60 -24.52 -14.26
C TYR A 673 4.38 -24.21 -13.41
N HIS A 674 3.22 -24.63 -13.86
CA HIS A 674 1.96 -24.37 -13.19
C HIS A 674 1.35 -25.70 -12.68
N PRO A 675 1.96 -26.39 -11.69
CA PRO A 675 1.43 -27.66 -11.18
C PRO A 675 0.05 -27.52 -10.50
N ARG A 676 -0.37 -26.29 -10.18
CA ARG A 676 -1.61 -25.92 -9.48
C ARG A 676 -1.76 -26.56 -8.11
N TYR A 677 -2.01 -27.87 -8.01
CA TYR A 677 -2.33 -28.55 -6.74
C TYR A 677 -1.19 -29.40 -6.20
N TRP A 678 -0.47 -30.08 -7.08
CA TRP A 678 0.60 -31.00 -6.69
C TRP A 678 1.68 -31.01 -7.77
N CYS A 679 2.94 -31.05 -7.33
CA CYS A 679 4.07 -31.14 -8.24
C CYS A 679 4.03 -32.47 -8.99
N ASN A 680 3.93 -32.42 -10.32
CA ASN A 680 3.91 -33.63 -11.14
C ASN A 680 5.13 -33.66 -12.06
N PRO A 681 6.30 -34.15 -11.58
CA PRO A 681 7.45 -34.41 -12.43
C PRO A 681 7.21 -35.62 -13.35
N TYR A 682 7.93 -35.66 -14.47
CA TYR A 682 7.91 -36.75 -15.45
C TYR A 682 9.34 -37.17 -15.80
N LEU A 683 9.56 -38.47 -16.02
CA LEU A 683 10.87 -38.99 -16.45
C LEU A 683 11.08 -38.93 -17.98
N GLU A 684 10.07 -38.47 -18.71
CA GLU A 684 10.07 -38.39 -20.18
C GLU A 684 9.19 -37.21 -20.63
N ASN A 685 9.46 -36.72 -21.84
CA ASN A 685 8.58 -35.73 -22.45
C ASN A 685 7.26 -36.41 -22.86
N ILE A 686 6.15 -35.92 -22.29
CA ILE A 686 4.81 -36.44 -22.56
C ILE A 686 4.12 -35.76 -23.76
N TYR A 687 4.71 -34.69 -24.30
CA TYR A 687 4.14 -33.94 -25.42
C TYR A 687 4.74 -34.38 -26.75
N PRO A 688 3.93 -34.44 -27.83
CA PRO A 688 4.42 -34.62 -29.19
C PRO A 688 5.43 -33.54 -29.61
N ALA A 689 6.25 -33.86 -30.61
CA ALA A 689 7.21 -32.92 -31.16
C ALA A 689 6.50 -31.66 -31.70
N GLY A 690 6.93 -30.48 -31.24
CA GLY A 690 6.33 -29.19 -31.61
C GLY A 690 5.10 -28.78 -30.78
N GLU A 691 4.55 -29.67 -29.95
CA GLU A 691 3.38 -29.40 -29.09
C GLU A 691 3.74 -29.17 -27.62
N LYS A 692 5.04 -29.22 -27.30
CA LYS A 692 5.55 -29.00 -25.94
C LYS A 692 5.26 -27.55 -25.50
N PRO A 693 4.55 -27.33 -24.37
CA PRO A 693 4.41 -26.00 -23.80
C PRO A 693 5.79 -25.39 -23.51
N ARG A 694 5.93 -24.07 -23.63
CA ARG A 694 7.16 -23.36 -23.28
C ARG A 694 7.56 -23.64 -21.83
N ASP A 695 6.58 -23.65 -20.95
CA ASP A 695 6.72 -23.82 -19.51
C ASP A 695 6.91 -25.29 -19.05
N PHE A 696 7.13 -26.21 -20.01
CA PHE A 696 7.46 -27.61 -19.74
C PHE A 696 8.93 -27.84 -20.09
N GLU A 697 9.77 -27.77 -19.08
CA GLU A 697 11.22 -27.74 -19.23
C GLU A 697 11.87 -28.98 -18.56
N PRO A 698 13.05 -29.41 -19.04
CA PRO A 698 13.83 -30.49 -18.46
C PRO A 698 14.92 -30.00 -17.48
N MET A 699 15.31 -30.86 -16.54
CA MET A 699 16.62 -30.87 -15.87
C MET A 699 17.32 -32.18 -16.17
N TYR A 700 18.63 -32.13 -16.41
CA TYR A 700 19.46 -33.29 -16.74
C TYR A 700 20.40 -33.64 -15.59
N PHE A 701 20.60 -34.94 -15.37
CA PHE A 701 21.44 -35.47 -14.29
C PHE A 701 22.49 -36.44 -14.84
N GLU A 702 23.55 -36.71 -14.09
CA GLU A 702 24.63 -37.61 -14.53
C GLU A 702 24.17 -39.07 -14.55
N SER A 703 23.35 -39.47 -13.57
CA SER A 703 22.96 -40.88 -13.40
C SER A 703 21.45 -41.13 -13.30
N GLU A 704 21.04 -42.37 -13.57
CA GLU A 704 19.66 -42.80 -13.32
C GLU A 704 19.28 -42.73 -11.83
N LEU A 705 20.24 -42.91 -10.93
CA LEU A 705 19.95 -42.83 -9.49
C LEU A 705 19.57 -41.40 -9.11
N GLU A 706 20.37 -40.41 -9.51
CA GLU A 706 20.12 -38.99 -9.25
C GLU A 706 18.78 -38.51 -9.81
N ARG A 707 18.49 -38.76 -11.11
CA ARG A 707 17.21 -38.33 -11.71
C ARG A 707 16.02 -38.93 -10.97
N ARG A 708 16.14 -40.18 -10.49
CA ARG A 708 15.06 -40.87 -9.78
C ARG A 708 14.94 -40.37 -8.36
N THR A 709 16.04 -40.01 -7.70
CA THR A 709 16.03 -39.31 -6.41
C THR A 709 15.25 -38.01 -6.54
N VAL A 710 15.61 -37.15 -7.50
CA VAL A 710 14.95 -35.87 -7.76
C VAL A 710 13.46 -36.06 -8.07
N PHE A 711 13.11 -37.02 -8.94
CA PHE A 711 11.73 -37.38 -9.22
C PHE A 711 10.94 -37.79 -7.96
N CYS A 712 11.52 -38.63 -7.10
CA CYS A 712 10.89 -39.07 -5.85
C CYS A 712 10.72 -37.90 -4.88
N VAL A 713 11.74 -37.07 -4.72
CA VAL A 713 11.72 -35.91 -3.83
C VAL A 713 10.63 -34.94 -4.28
N MET A 714 10.57 -34.58 -5.57
CA MET A 714 9.54 -33.67 -6.10
C MET A 714 8.11 -34.19 -5.91
N GLN A 715 7.91 -35.50 -5.71
CA GLN A 715 6.63 -36.13 -5.42
C GLN A 715 6.36 -36.31 -3.92
N SER A 716 7.25 -35.87 -3.05
CA SER A 716 7.15 -36.07 -1.60
C SER A 716 6.38 -34.94 -0.92
N SER A 717 5.77 -35.24 0.23
CA SER A 717 5.18 -34.22 1.11
C SER A 717 6.21 -33.21 1.61
N LEU A 718 7.49 -33.63 1.75
CA LEU A 718 8.59 -32.76 2.13
C LEU A 718 8.83 -31.66 1.08
N PHE A 719 8.87 -32.03 -0.20
CA PHE A 719 9.02 -31.06 -1.27
C PHE A 719 7.78 -30.18 -1.43
N TYR A 720 6.58 -30.74 -1.22
CA TYR A 720 5.36 -29.93 -1.19
C TYR A 720 5.44 -28.85 -0.10
N LEU A 721 5.84 -29.21 1.12
CA LEU A 721 6.01 -28.27 2.23
C LEU A 721 7.08 -27.21 1.91
N TYR A 722 8.24 -27.62 1.37
CA TYR A 722 9.27 -26.70 0.88
C TYR A 722 8.72 -25.71 -0.16
N TRP A 723 7.95 -26.21 -1.14
CA TRP A 723 7.34 -25.37 -2.16
C TRP A 723 6.29 -24.41 -1.57
N MET A 724 5.52 -24.82 -0.56
CA MET A 724 4.61 -23.92 0.15
C MET A 724 5.37 -22.84 0.94
N THR A 725 6.51 -23.18 1.55
CA THR A 725 7.34 -22.20 2.27
C THR A 725 7.88 -21.11 1.35
N TYR A 726 8.48 -21.47 0.22
CA TYR A 726 9.19 -20.50 -0.64
C TYR A 726 8.42 -20.09 -1.89
N GLY A 727 7.30 -20.73 -2.18
CA GLY A 727 6.48 -20.50 -3.36
C GLY A 727 5.29 -19.58 -3.10
N ASN A 728 4.38 -19.57 -4.07
CA ASN A 728 3.17 -18.74 -4.11
C ASN A 728 1.90 -19.57 -4.39
N GLU A 729 1.93 -20.87 -4.06
CA GLU A 729 0.90 -21.90 -4.31
C GLU A 729 0.57 -22.23 -5.78
N ARG A 730 1.12 -21.49 -6.75
CA ARG A 730 0.77 -21.64 -8.17
C ARG A 730 1.98 -22.03 -9.01
N ASP A 731 3.06 -21.29 -8.84
CA ASP A 731 4.21 -21.26 -9.72
C ASP A 731 5.36 -22.04 -9.07
N LEU A 732 5.96 -22.94 -9.85
CA LEU A 732 7.13 -23.72 -9.45
C LEU A 732 8.32 -23.36 -10.34
N ASN A 733 9.01 -22.27 -10.01
CA ASN A 733 10.19 -21.79 -10.74
C ASN A 733 11.38 -22.74 -10.56
N TRP A 734 12.15 -22.98 -11.63
CA TRP A 734 13.37 -23.79 -11.57
C TRP A 734 14.39 -23.28 -10.56
N GLY A 735 14.55 -21.96 -10.39
CA GLY A 735 15.45 -21.42 -9.38
C GLY A 735 15.17 -22.00 -7.99
N ARG A 736 13.88 -22.12 -7.63
CA ARG A 736 13.45 -22.73 -6.36
C ARG A 736 13.68 -24.24 -6.35
N VAL A 737 13.32 -24.95 -7.42
CA VAL A 737 13.54 -26.40 -7.49
C VAL A 737 15.03 -26.74 -7.39
N ARG A 738 15.87 -25.96 -8.08
CA ARG A 738 17.34 -26.07 -8.12
C ARG A 738 17.99 -25.86 -6.76
N ALA A 739 17.40 -25.03 -5.92
CA ALA A 739 17.88 -24.73 -4.58
C ALA A 739 17.46 -25.78 -3.53
N PHE A 740 16.70 -26.82 -3.90
CA PHE A 740 16.34 -27.89 -2.99
C PHE A 740 17.58 -28.75 -2.64
N PRO A 741 17.80 -29.10 -1.36
CA PRO A 741 18.94 -29.92 -0.92
C PRO A 741 18.97 -31.31 -1.57
N MET A 742 20.12 -31.69 -2.13
CA MET A 742 20.36 -33.01 -2.69
C MET A 742 20.81 -33.98 -1.59
N PRO A 743 20.25 -35.20 -1.51
CA PRO A 743 20.78 -36.24 -0.63
C PRO A 743 22.21 -36.63 -1.03
N SER A 744 23.03 -37.05 -0.06
CA SER A 744 24.41 -37.49 -0.33
C SER A 744 24.43 -38.76 -1.19
N ASP A 745 25.57 -39.00 -1.86
CA ASP A 745 25.74 -40.23 -2.66
C ASP A 745 25.57 -41.50 -1.82
N GLU A 746 26.02 -41.49 -0.56
CA GLU A 746 25.84 -42.59 0.39
C GLU A 746 24.36 -42.82 0.71
N ASP A 747 23.62 -41.75 1.06
CA ASP A 747 22.17 -41.82 1.36
C ASP A 747 21.38 -42.34 0.14
N MET A 748 21.73 -41.88 -1.07
CA MET A 748 21.10 -42.34 -2.32
C MET A 748 21.41 -43.81 -2.60
N GLU A 749 22.64 -44.25 -2.33
CA GLU A 749 23.06 -45.63 -2.56
C GLU A 749 22.38 -46.59 -1.58
N ASP A 750 22.33 -46.25 -0.29
CA ASP A 750 21.67 -47.01 0.77
C ASP A 750 20.17 -47.18 0.53
N HIS A 751 19.57 -46.25 -0.24
CA HIS A 751 18.16 -46.27 -0.60
C HIS A 751 17.90 -46.57 -2.08
N ARG A 752 18.91 -47.02 -2.84
CA ARG A 752 18.86 -47.24 -4.29
C ARG A 752 17.63 -48.05 -4.73
N ASP A 753 17.39 -49.19 -4.09
CA ASP A 753 16.30 -50.09 -4.48
C ASP A 753 14.92 -49.46 -4.25
N ARG A 754 14.77 -48.67 -3.17
CA ARG A 754 13.54 -47.93 -2.87
C ARG A 754 13.33 -46.81 -3.89
N ILE A 755 14.38 -46.06 -4.21
CA ILE A 755 14.36 -44.96 -5.19
C ILE A 755 14.02 -45.50 -6.59
N LYS A 756 14.67 -46.59 -7.02
CA LYS A 756 14.40 -47.22 -8.32
C LYS A 756 13.01 -47.88 -8.39
N GLY A 757 12.49 -48.33 -7.25
CA GLY A 757 11.15 -48.90 -7.13
C GLY A 757 10.00 -47.89 -7.15
N CYS A 758 10.28 -46.58 -7.11
CA CYS A 758 9.24 -45.56 -7.19
C CYS A 758 8.56 -45.54 -8.58
N PRO A 759 7.21 -45.58 -8.65
CA PRO A 759 6.49 -45.59 -9.93
C PRO A 759 6.82 -44.38 -10.80
N SER A 760 7.17 -44.62 -12.07
CA SER A 760 7.53 -43.56 -13.02
C SER A 760 6.36 -42.70 -13.53
N ARG A 761 5.11 -43.05 -13.16
CA ARG A 761 3.86 -42.33 -13.50
C ARG A 761 2.80 -42.57 -12.40
N CYS A 762 2.29 -41.56 -11.68
CA CYS A 762 0.95 -41.65 -11.04
C CYS A 762 -0.06 -41.10 -12.08
N GLY A 763 -0.53 -41.95 -13.00
CA GLY A 763 -1.47 -41.55 -14.06
C GLY A 763 -2.74 -42.40 -14.20
N THR A 764 -2.81 -43.59 -13.61
CA THR A 764 -3.96 -44.50 -13.81
C THR A 764 -4.63 -45.01 -12.53
N GLU A 765 -3.98 -44.94 -11.37
CA GLU A 765 -4.58 -45.42 -10.11
C GLU A 765 -4.25 -44.49 -8.94
N TRP A 766 -5.03 -43.41 -8.81
CA TRP A 766 -4.98 -42.50 -7.66
C TRP A 766 -5.25 -43.23 -6.33
N SER A 767 -5.93 -44.38 -6.37
CA SER A 767 -6.22 -45.26 -5.23
C SER A 767 -5.01 -46.04 -4.69
N ALA A 768 -3.96 -46.24 -5.50
CA ALA A 768 -2.76 -46.95 -5.08
C ALA A 768 -1.71 -46.02 -4.45
N CYS A 769 -1.67 -44.75 -4.85
CA CYS A 769 -0.71 -43.76 -4.34
C CYS A 769 -1.07 -43.28 -2.90
N SER A 770 -2.29 -43.47 -2.36
CA SER A 770 -2.66 -43.02 -1.00
C SER A 770 -2.09 -43.89 0.14
N ASN A 771 -1.85 -45.18 -0.07
CA ASN A 771 -1.44 -46.13 0.97
C ASN A 771 0.09 -46.26 1.16
N ARG A 772 0.91 -45.51 0.40
CA ARG A 772 2.38 -45.53 0.51
C ARG A 772 2.99 -44.15 0.79
N ARG A 773 2.19 -43.20 1.27
CA ARG A 773 2.51 -41.77 1.48
C ARG A 773 3.05 -41.43 2.88
N ALA A 774 3.60 -42.40 3.61
CA ALA A 774 4.27 -42.17 4.90
C ALA A 774 5.79 -42.27 4.73
#